data_AF-A0A3B9ATD2-F1
#
_entry.id   AF-A0A3B9ATD2-F1
#
_cell.length_a   1.000
_cell.length_b   1.000
_cell.length_c   1.000
_cell.angle_alpha   90.00
_cell.angle_beta   90.00
_cell.angle_gamma   90.00
#
_symmetry.space_group_name_H-M   'P 1'
#
loop_
_entity.id
_entity.type
_entity.pdbx_description
1 polymer ?
#
loop_
_entity_poly.entity_id
_entity_poly.type
_entity_poly.pdbx_seq_one_letter_code
_entity_poly.pdbx_strand_id
1 'polypeptide(L)'
;MKQFNLLTLYLCVLTIIIMVNPIVHASDHFIANLATNKAPYVFEWDPGRTKCAEIILPESSPDVSANDDNCSSFIITKAVELPNGAYQICVQSISPSPGQFWEVHYGSMPPLTAFGPTACWTIPATATPPFEIIHYLNDMECNQFVSILDPETYCIEDAVTATNENCRFEADITIDLPYLSNPFFTYVITFGDGSPAVQSSSSTLTHTYAQEGSYEVCLTYLIPNTETGFVTCCYKIEIMNCCSGDVVHLTAIAPCWIATLEFDLDPALFPITVEYGDGTSEVVNSSPVLHTYPSSGCYEVSYIYEPFPDEIVKCMELVCLPACCLNPEFELNAILPGTSCINPEYEISNVACPNASLSTTHLWEFSDGTIFEGPNPPPHRFTNFFDENGEVCVTHTITCCNETKTFTACASHEPGAYLGVPGGTLNIDDILPFTGETVREFIDDYESGDATHPLLIEGTIRINKPTIFLTGTGTWNMAKDAEIFVDGSGTGTQMAFMLRSRTLQSAARLPIGGGCCRWKGIRSQGLTRILLIYGKNMDADYAVRYATPTEIVGAPYPVLTSYYHEYLNNYYAIKSERQKVTFTGFHHLTMDGAPHETLICGCDAVNAIDFRGVPSPLSIDIVPSTFTDYSNVIRNYEQGFHFENTSLKVRGFEIRDLKNYQPVLGVPNNLPGEAGIGIDFRQFSAPVSALDLDYMHFSDFNGQDSRSVAVKDFIYSGHHTLTASAAVPPINTSISSIRTENLAGGYELFTGVTGRISGNIKQNDIATNGGPDYGFGIHGTFNSAENELEVKDN
;
A
#
# COMPACT_ATOMS: atom_id res chain seq x y z
N MET A 1 9.87 -58.91 6.05
CA MET A 1 8.84 -58.70 5.01
C MET A 1 7.94 -59.93 5.06
N LYS A 2 6.89 -59.90 5.89
CA LYS A 2 5.55 -59.31 5.66
C LYS A 2 4.70 -60.19 4.74
N GLN A 3 4.09 -61.22 5.32
CA GLN A 3 2.86 -61.80 4.79
C GLN A 3 1.68 -60.93 5.24
N PHE A 4 0.73 -60.71 4.34
CA PHE A 4 -0.61 -60.19 4.60
C PHE A 4 -1.59 -61.20 3.99
N ASN A 5 -2.63 -61.60 4.71
CA ASN A 5 -3.80 -62.24 4.09
C ASN A 5 -5.05 -62.18 4.98
N LEU A 6 -6.17 -61.82 4.33
CA LEU A 6 -7.59 -61.98 4.70
C LEU A 6 -8.12 -61.47 6.07
N LEU A 7 -8.76 -60.29 5.99
CA LEU A 7 -10.21 -60.03 6.17
C LEU A 7 -11.00 -60.52 7.42
N THR A 8 -11.63 -59.52 8.07
CA THR A 8 -12.94 -59.50 8.79
C THR A 8 -13.10 -60.00 10.25
N LEU A 9 -13.96 -59.23 10.97
CA LEU A 9 -14.67 -59.45 12.25
C LEU A 9 -13.98 -59.20 13.63
N TYR A 10 -14.55 -58.22 14.37
CA TYR A 10 -14.94 -58.22 15.80
C TYR A 10 -13.96 -58.70 16.91
N LEU A 11 -13.59 -57.79 17.84
CA LEU A 11 -13.96 -57.81 19.29
C LEU A 11 -13.21 -56.70 20.09
N CYS A 12 -13.83 -56.12 21.12
CA CYS A 12 -13.10 -55.54 22.26
C CYS A 12 -13.97 -55.38 23.53
N VAL A 13 -13.55 -55.94 24.67
CA VAL A 13 -14.10 -55.75 26.03
C VAL A 13 -12.95 -55.97 27.06
N LEU A 14 -13.12 -55.46 28.29
CA LEU A 14 -12.24 -55.46 29.50
C LEU A 14 -11.22 -54.29 29.57
N THR A 15 -10.99 -53.61 30.71
CA THR A 15 -10.88 -54.15 32.09
C THR A 15 -11.18 -53.10 33.20
N ILE A 16 -11.56 -53.55 34.41
CA ILE A 16 -11.60 -52.79 35.70
C ILE A 16 -10.75 -53.55 36.74
N ILE A 17 -10.09 -52.89 37.72
CA ILE A 17 -9.87 -53.37 39.13
C ILE A 17 -9.10 -52.37 40.05
N ILE A 18 -9.77 -51.90 41.15
CA ILE A 18 -9.34 -51.84 42.60
C ILE A 18 -8.21 -50.82 43.04
N MET A 19 -8.13 -50.15 44.24
CA MET A 19 -8.78 -50.24 45.59
C MET A 19 -8.62 -48.97 46.53
N VAL A 20 -9.40 -48.91 47.65
CA VAL A 20 -9.28 -48.22 49.01
C VAL A 20 -9.12 -46.67 49.21
N ASN A 21 -10.23 -45.96 49.58
CA ASN A 21 -10.66 -45.36 50.91
C ASN A 21 -9.66 -44.67 51.92
N PRO A 22 -10.10 -43.94 53.02
CA PRO A 22 -11.45 -43.50 53.50
C PRO A 22 -11.54 -42.05 54.10
N ILE A 23 -12.63 -41.74 54.89
CA ILE A 23 -12.93 -40.60 55.86
C ILE A 23 -13.99 -39.58 55.33
N VAL A 24 -15.08 -39.15 56.03
CA VAL A 24 -15.78 -39.54 57.31
C VAL A 24 -17.21 -38.85 57.48
N HIS A 25 -18.00 -39.22 58.52
CA HIS A 25 -19.22 -38.62 59.16
C HIS A 25 -20.29 -37.80 58.37
N ALA A 26 -21.58 -38.22 58.30
CA ALA A 26 -22.71 -38.12 59.29
C ALA A 26 -23.34 -36.69 59.40
N SER A 27 -24.66 -36.43 59.52
CA SER A 27 -25.84 -37.22 59.99
C SER A 27 -27.20 -36.55 59.62
N ASP A 28 -28.31 -37.30 59.59
CA ASP A 28 -29.72 -36.92 59.92
C ASP A 28 -30.44 -35.80 59.11
N HIS A 29 -31.77 -35.75 58.90
CA HIS A 29 -32.89 -36.72 58.83
C HIS A 29 -34.14 -35.92 58.40
N PHE A 30 -34.99 -36.39 57.46
CA PHE A 30 -36.45 -36.17 57.55
C PHE A 30 -37.28 -37.21 56.79
N ILE A 31 -38.54 -37.34 57.23
CA ILE A 31 -39.50 -38.44 57.06
C ILE A 31 -40.86 -37.78 56.74
N ALA A 32 -41.83 -38.31 55.99
CA ALA A 32 -41.92 -39.34 54.93
C ALA A 32 -43.39 -39.29 54.45
N ASN A 33 -43.72 -39.90 53.30
CA ASN A 33 -44.82 -40.87 53.26
C ASN A 33 -44.79 -41.70 51.97
N LEU A 34 -44.80 -43.03 52.12
CA LEU A 34 -44.97 -43.95 51.00
C LEU A 34 -46.45 -44.20 50.74
N ALA A 35 -46.83 -44.16 49.46
CA ALA A 35 -48.01 -44.86 48.96
C ALA A 35 -47.63 -45.71 47.73
N THR A 36 -47.24 -46.96 48.02
CA THR A 36 -47.43 -48.17 47.19
C THR A 36 -46.76 -48.35 45.82
N ASN A 37 -45.95 -49.42 45.77
CA ASN A 37 -45.88 -50.44 44.70
C ASN A 37 -45.15 -50.16 43.37
N LYS A 38 -43.81 -50.19 43.41
CA LYS A 38 -43.01 -51.01 42.47
C LYS A 38 -41.94 -51.80 43.24
N ALA A 39 -41.75 -53.07 42.87
CA ALA A 39 -40.73 -53.95 43.47
C ALA A 39 -39.35 -53.76 42.77
N PRO A 40 -38.22 -54.04 43.45
CA PRO A 40 -36.90 -53.72 42.93
C PRO A 40 -36.34 -54.79 41.99
N TYR A 41 -35.60 -54.37 40.96
CA TYR A 41 -34.78 -55.27 40.16
C TYR A 41 -33.35 -55.36 40.72
N VAL A 42 -32.89 -56.60 40.92
CA VAL A 42 -31.53 -56.94 41.31
C VAL A 42 -30.76 -57.34 40.06
N PHE A 43 -29.56 -56.79 39.86
CA PHE A 43 -28.65 -57.22 38.80
C PHE A 43 -27.62 -58.21 39.36
N GLU A 44 -27.67 -59.47 38.89
CA GLU A 44 -26.56 -60.43 39.00
C GLU A 44 -25.83 -60.55 37.65
N TRP A 45 -24.52 -60.79 37.70
CA TRP A 45 -23.65 -60.85 36.52
C TRP A 45 -23.05 -62.26 36.37
N ASP A 46 -23.41 -62.97 35.30
CA ASP A 46 -22.86 -64.29 34.94
C ASP A 46 -21.81 -64.14 33.81
N PRO A 47 -20.50 -64.36 34.08
CA PRO A 47 -19.42 -64.15 33.12
C PRO A 47 -19.25 -65.35 32.14
N GLY A 48 -20.35 -65.83 31.54
CA GLY A 48 -20.39 -67.17 30.93
C GLY A 48 -20.91 -67.33 29.49
N ARG A 49 -21.64 -66.37 28.89
CA ARG A 49 -22.22 -66.54 27.53
C ARG A 49 -22.29 -65.28 26.67
N THR A 50 -21.75 -65.39 25.46
CA THR A 50 -21.98 -64.48 24.33
C THR A 50 -23.20 -64.88 23.51
N LYS A 51 -24.30 -64.11 23.62
CA LYS A 51 -25.32 -63.88 22.58
C LYS A 51 -26.32 -62.84 23.08
N CYS A 52 -26.69 -61.87 22.23
CA CYS A 52 -27.77 -60.94 22.53
C CYS A 52 -29.11 -61.69 22.61
N ALA A 53 -29.94 -61.37 23.61
CA ALA A 53 -31.27 -61.93 23.76
C ALA A 53 -32.32 -61.08 23.03
N GLU A 54 -33.28 -61.74 22.40
CA GLU A 54 -34.48 -61.10 21.85
C GLU A 54 -35.37 -60.55 22.98
N ILE A 55 -36.02 -59.42 22.73
CA ILE A 55 -37.08 -58.91 23.61
C ILE A 55 -38.35 -59.72 23.34
N ILE A 56 -38.71 -60.59 24.28
CA ILE A 56 -39.99 -61.29 24.28
C ILE A 56 -41.01 -60.40 25.00
N LEU A 57 -42.01 -59.90 24.27
CA LEU A 57 -43.17 -59.22 24.86
C LEU A 57 -44.12 -60.24 25.50
N PRO A 58 -44.85 -59.87 26.56
CA PRO A 58 -45.59 -60.83 27.38
C PRO A 58 -46.86 -61.34 26.69
N GLU A 59 -46.97 -62.66 26.54
CA GLU A 59 -48.25 -63.31 26.24
C GLU A 59 -49.20 -63.20 27.46
N SER A 60 -50.32 -62.49 27.31
CA SER A 60 -51.64 -63.01 27.73
C SER A 60 -52.78 -62.04 27.42
N SER A 61 -53.76 -62.52 26.67
CA SER A 61 -55.19 -62.20 26.77
C SER A 61 -55.95 -63.22 25.91
N PRO A 62 -57.16 -63.67 26.29
CA PRO A 62 -57.65 -65.00 25.91
C PRO A 62 -58.26 -65.11 24.51
N ASP A 63 -58.33 -66.37 24.05
CA ASP A 63 -59.22 -66.85 23.00
C ASP A 63 -60.62 -66.22 23.11
N VAL A 64 -61.01 -65.41 22.12
CA VAL A 64 -62.40 -65.00 21.89
C VAL A 64 -62.81 -65.53 20.53
N SER A 65 -63.78 -66.42 20.54
CA SER A 65 -64.30 -67.12 19.37
C SER A 65 -64.85 -66.18 18.29
N ALA A 66 -64.58 -66.51 17.03
CA ALA A 66 -65.10 -65.81 15.86
C ALA A 66 -66.65 -65.67 15.88
N ASN A 67 -67.11 -64.43 16.02
CA ASN A 67 -68.22 -63.82 15.29
C ASN A 67 -68.44 -62.39 15.83
N ASP A 68 -67.80 -61.40 15.21
CA ASP A 68 -68.24 -60.01 15.25
C ASP A 68 -67.79 -59.32 13.96
N ASP A 69 -68.66 -58.54 13.31
CA ASP A 69 -68.44 -57.92 11.99
C ASP A 69 -67.52 -56.68 12.08
N ASN A 70 -66.58 -56.67 13.03
CA ASN A 70 -65.77 -55.50 13.36
C ASN A 70 -64.30 -55.72 13.00
N CYS A 71 -63.89 -55.13 11.88
CA CYS A 71 -62.70 -55.48 11.14
C CYS A 71 -61.39 -54.88 11.74
N SER A 72 -61.03 -55.32 12.94
CA SER A 72 -59.92 -54.80 13.75
C SER A 72 -58.50 -55.19 13.29
N SER A 73 -58.30 -55.48 12.00
CA SER A 73 -56.98 -55.85 11.45
C SER A 73 -56.18 -54.66 10.91
N PHE A 74 -56.83 -53.53 10.63
CA PHE A 74 -56.19 -52.31 10.12
C PHE A 74 -56.89 -51.03 10.56
N ILE A 75 -56.21 -49.90 10.34
CA ILE A 75 -56.70 -48.55 10.57
C ILE A 75 -56.56 -47.72 9.29
N ILE A 76 -57.50 -46.79 9.08
CA ILE A 76 -57.43 -45.82 7.99
C ILE A 76 -56.63 -44.62 8.50
N THR A 77 -55.46 -44.39 7.91
CA THR A 77 -54.54 -43.32 8.33
C THR A 77 -54.79 -42.02 7.58
N LYS A 78 -55.37 -42.08 6.38
CA LYS A 78 -55.76 -40.91 5.58
C LYS A 78 -56.99 -41.21 4.72
N ALA A 79 -57.91 -40.25 4.63
CA ALA A 79 -59.12 -40.29 3.84
C ALA A 79 -59.46 -38.85 3.41
N VAL A 80 -58.99 -38.42 2.23
CA VAL A 80 -59.15 -37.04 1.72
C VAL A 80 -59.59 -36.98 0.26
N GLU A 81 -60.36 -35.94 -0.10
CA GLU A 81 -60.52 -35.53 -1.49
C GLU A 81 -59.36 -34.61 -1.89
N LEU A 82 -58.78 -34.84 -3.06
CA LEU A 82 -57.69 -34.05 -3.63
C LEU A 82 -58.26 -32.90 -4.48
N PRO A 83 -57.52 -31.80 -4.70
CA PRO A 83 -58.03 -30.62 -5.43
C PRO A 83 -58.49 -30.85 -6.89
N ASN A 84 -58.24 -32.03 -7.45
CA ASN A 84 -58.71 -32.46 -8.78
C ASN A 84 -59.97 -33.36 -8.72
N GLY A 85 -60.61 -33.47 -7.54
CA GLY A 85 -61.75 -34.33 -7.26
C GLY A 85 -61.43 -35.82 -7.08
N ALA A 86 -60.15 -36.22 -7.20
CA ALA A 86 -59.74 -37.59 -6.96
C ALA A 86 -59.62 -37.86 -5.46
N TYR A 87 -59.77 -39.11 -5.02
CA TYR A 87 -59.72 -39.47 -3.61
C TYR A 87 -58.38 -40.09 -3.23
N GLN A 88 -57.82 -39.77 -2.07
CA GLN A 88 -56.66 -40.44 -1.50
C GLN A 88 -57.03 -41.16 -0.21
N ILE A 89 -56.78 -42.48 -0.19
CA ILE A 89 -56.96 -43.34 0.98
C ILE A 89 -55.62 -43.96 1.34
N CYS A 90 -55.26 -43.92 2.63
CA CYS A 90 -54.14 -44.65 3.19
C CYS A 90 -54.59 -45.52 4.36
N VAL A 91 -53.96 -46.68 4.51
CA VAL A 91 -54.20 -47.66 5.57
C VAL A 91 -52.90 -48.14 6.19
N GLN A 92 -53.00 -48.62 7.43
CA GLN A 92 -51.94 -49.27 8.17
C GLN A 92 -52.52 -50.50 8.88
N SER A 93 -51.86 -51.64 8.78
CA SER A 93 -52.22 -52.82 9.57
C SER A 93 -51.85 -52.65 11.04
N ILE A 94 -52.70 -53.18 11.92
CA ILE A 94 -52.44 -53.25 13.35
C ILE A 94 -51.46 -54.40 13.66
N SER A 95 -51.26 -55.33 12.73
CA SER A 95 -50.31 -56.45 12.86
C SER A 95 -48.97 -56.16 12.17
N PRO A 96 -47.81 -56.39 12.83
CA PRO A 96 -46.49 -56.28 12.20
C PRO A 96 -46.12 -57.51 11.34
N SER A 97 -47.06 -58.44 11.11
CA SER A 97 -46.80 -59.70 10.40
C SER A 97 -46.47 -59.47 8.91
N PRO A 98 -45.46 -60.16 8.33
CA PRO A 98 -45.16 -60.09 6.91
C PRO A 98 -46.24 -60.81 6.07
N GLY A 99 -46.28 -60.53 4.77
CA GLY A 99 -47.21 -61.19 3.83
C GLY A 99 -48.54 -60.48 3.61
N GLN A 100 -48.66 -59.23 4.07
CA GLN A 100 -49.87 -58.41 3.91
C GLN A 100 -50.10 -57.99 2.46
N PHE A 101 -51.35 -58.16 2.03
CA PHE A 101 -51.84 -57.77 0.72
C PHE A 101 -53.16 -57.03 0.86
N TRP A 102 -53.41 -56.07 -0.02
CA TRP A 102 -54.53 -55.15 0.07
C TRP A 102 -55.19 -54.98 -1.29
N GLU A 103 -56.52 -54.85 -1.29
CA GLU A 103 -57.31 -54.46 -2.46
C GLU A 103 -58.23 -53.28 -2.12
N VAL A 104 -58.40 -52.34 -3.05
CA VAL A 104 -59.40 -51.27 -2.98
C VAL A 104 -60.31 -51.33 -4.20
N HIS A 105 -61.57 -51.65 -3.96
CA HIS A 105 -62.62 -51.78 -4.97
C HIS A 105 -63.42 -50.47 -5.08
N TYR A 106 -63.62 -50.01 -6.31
CA TYR A 106 -64.28 -48.74 -6.61
C TYR A 106 -65.18 -48.88 -7.86
N GLY A 107 -66.47 -49.05 -7.63
CA GLY A 107 -67.43 -49.35 -8.71
C GLY A 107 -67.14 -50.70 -9.37
N SER A 108 -67.20 -50.75 -10.71
CA SER A 108 -66.93 -51.98 -11.50
C SER A 108 -65.53 -52.01 -12.13
N MET A 109 -64.59 -51.23 -11.61
CA MET A 109 -63.20 -51.19 -12.09
C MET A 109 -62.37 -52.30 -11.44
N PRO A 110 -61.24 -52.74 -12.05
CA PRO A 110 -60.30 -53.62 -11.38
C PRO A 110 -59.79 -53.01 -10.07
N PRO A 111 -59.64 -53.78 -8.98
CA PRO A 111 -59.19 -53.24 -7.71
C PRO A 111 -57.77 -52.69 -7.80
N LEU A 112 -57.49 -51.64 -7.02
CA LEU A 112 -56.13 -51.16 -6.80
C LEU A 112 -55.48 -52.04 -5.73
N THR A 113 -54.28 -52.54 -5.99
CA THR A 113 -53.62 -53.51 -5.10
C THR A 113 -52.34 -52.97 -4.50
N ALA A 114 -51.98 -53.41 -3.29
CA ALA A 114 -50.72 -53.08 -2.64
C ALA A 114 -50.20 -54.23 -1.75
N PHE A 115 -48.91 -54.17 -1.41
CA PHE A 115 -48.25 -55.12 -0.50
C PHE A 115 -47.49 -54.36 0.59
N GLY A 116 -47.44 -54.93 1.80
CA GLY A 116 -46.70 -54.38 2.93
C GLY A 116 -47.60 -53.90 4.09
N PRO A 117 -47.02 -53.42 5.20
CA PRO A 117 -47.75 -53.07 6.43
C PRO A 117 -48.58 -51.78 6.32
N THR A 118 -48.30 -50.95 5.32
CA THR A 118 -49.01 -49.72 4.99
C THR A 118 -49.22 -49.65 3.49
N ALA A 119 -50.31 -49.00 3.07
CA ALA A 119 -50.63 -48.78 1.67
C ALA A 119 -51.36 -47.45 1.48
N CYS A 120 -51.18 -46.82 0.33
CA CYS A 120 -51.87 -45.60 -0.07
C CYS A 120 -52.27 -45.71 -1.54
N TRP A 121 -53.48 -45.25 -1.88
CA TRP A 121 -54.01 -45.23 -3.24
C TRP A 121 -54.62 -43.88 -3.58
N THR A 122 -54.61 -43.57 -4.88
CA THR A 122 -55.36 -42.45 -5.45
C THR A 122 -56.45 -43.02 -6.36
N ILE A 123 -57.71 -42.86 -5.96
CA ILE A 123 -58.90 -43.32 -6.68
C ILE A 123 -59.40 -42.18 -7.58
N PRO A 124 -59.70 -42.41 -8.87
CA PRO A 124 -60.11 -41.34 -9.79
C PRO A 124 -61.39 -40.62 -9.38
N ALA A 125 -61.49 -39.33 -9.72
CA ALA A 125 -62.64 -38.45 -9.48
C ALA A 125 -63.98 -38.90 -10.09
N THR A 126 -63.96 -39.93 -10.94
CA THR A 126 -65.16 -40.54 -11.53
C THR A 126 -65.74 -41.67 -10.69
N ALA A 127 -65.09 -42.05 -9.59
CA ALA A 127 -65.55 -43.08 -8.68
C ALA A 127 -66.50 -42.50 -7.62
N THR A 128 -67.57 -43.22 -7.30
CA THR A 128 -68.54 -42.82 -6.28
C THR A 128 -68.34 -43.65 -5.00
N PRO A 129 -68.18 -43.04 -3.81
CA PRO A 129 -68.13 -43.76 -2.54
C PRO A 129 -69.47 -44.45 -2.21
N PRO A 130 -69.48 -45.44 -1.27
CA PRO A 130 -68.34 -45.92 -0.49
C PRO A 130 -67.37 -46.79 -1.32
N PHE A 131 -66.09 -46.74 -0.95
CA PHE A 131 -65.04 -47.61 -1.45
C PHE A 131 -64.87 -48.80 -0.51
N GLU A 132 -64.67 -50.01 -1.05
CA GLU A 132 -64.43 -51.20 -0.23
C GLU A 132 -62.93 -51.50 -0.19
N ILE A 133 -62.35 -51.46 1.00
CA ILE A 133 -60.95 -51.82 1.27
C ILE A 133 -60.94 -53.23 1.83
N ILE A 134 -60.17 -54.13 1.23
CA ILE A 134 -60.00 -55.51 1.70
C ILE A 134 -58.54 -55.75 2.07
N HIS A 135 -58.31 -56.20 3.30
CA HIS A 135 -57.00 -56.59 3.83
C HIS A 135 -56.91 -58.10 3.94
N TYR A 136 -55.85 -58.67 3.36
CA TYR A 136 -55.52 -60.09 3.40
C TYR A 136 -54.28 -60.32 4.26
N LEU A 137 -54.44 -61.08 5.33
CA LEU A 137 -53.37 -61.44 6.27
C LEU A 137 -53.51 -62.90 6.73
N ASN A 138 -52.56 -63.75 6.34
CA ASN A 138 -52.46 -65.16 6.81
C ASN A 138 -53.79 -65.93 6.72
N ASP A 139 -54.38 -65.98 5.52
CA ASP A 139 -55.68 -66.60 5.20
C ASP A 139 -56.91 -65.96 5.88
N MET A 140 -56.76 -64.84 6.60
CA MET A 140 -57.88 -63.98 7.02
C MET A 140 -58.12 -62.87 6.00
N GLU A 141 -59.39 -62.65 5.67
CA GLU A 141 -59.88 -61.55 4.85
C GLU A 141 -60.70 -60.60 5.72
N CYS A 142 -60.48 -59.30 5.56
CA CYS A 142 -61.10 -58.27 6.37
C CYS A 142 -61.45 -57.07 5.49
N ASN A 143 -62.75 -56.77 5.31
CA ASN A 143 -63.24 -55.66 4.51
C ASN A 143 -63.78 -54.49 5.33
N GLN A 144 -63.64 -53.27 4.82
CA GLN A 144 -64.21 -52.04 5.40
C GLN A 144 -64.68 -51.09 4.29
N PHE A 145 -65.87 -50.50 4.47
CA PHE A 145 -66.41 -49.49 3.57
C PHE A 145 -66.04 -48.07 4.02
N VAL A 146 -65.57 -47.25 3.08
CA VAL A 146 -65.09 -45.88 3.34
C VAL A 146 -65.76 -44.89 2.39
N SER A 147 -66.51 -43.97 2.96
CA SER A 147 -66.95 -42.73 2.31
C SER A 147 -66.07 -41.60 2.81
N ILE A 148 -65.54 -40.78 1.92
CA ILE A 148 -64.71 -39.62 2.30
C ILE A 148 -65.62 -38.41 2.47
N LEU A 149 -65.44 -37.71 3.60
CA LEU A 149 -66.16 -36.49 3.93
C LEU A 149 -65.25 -35.28 3.76
N ASP A 150 -65.86 -34.16 3.39
CA ASP A 150 -65.17 -32.89 3.17
C ASP A 150 -64.57 -32.34 4.48
N PRO A 151 -63.25 -32.10 4.56
CA PRO A 151 -62.62 -31.54 5.76
C PRO A 151 -63.12 -30.11 6.08
N GLU A 152 -63.51 -29.28 5.11
CA GLU A 152 -64.03 -27.92 5.41
C GLU A 152 -65.33 -27.97 6.22
N THR A 153 -66.10 -29.07 6.12
CA THR A 153 -67.36 -29.26 6.82
C THR A 153 -67.20 -29.94 8.19
N TYR A 154 -66.19 -30.80 8.35
CA TYR A 154 -66.09 -31.72 9.50
C TYR A 154 -64.83 -31.58 10.36
N CYS A 155 -63.81 -30.84 9.91
CA CYS A 155 -62.67 -30.49 10.73
C CYS A 155 -62.97 -29.30 11.65
N ILE A 156 -62.21 -29.21 12.74
CA ILE A 156 -62.35 -28.16 13.75
C ILE A 156 -61.01 -27.42 13.79
N GLU A 157 -61.04 -26.10 13.58
CA GLU A 157 -59.85 -25.27 13.67
C GLU A 157 -59.16 -25.46 15.04
N ASP A 158 -57.84 -25.57 15.04
CA ASP A 158 -56.98 -25.76 16.21
C ASP A 158 -57.31 -26.98 17.11
N ALA A 159 -58.04 -27.98 16.62
CA ALA A 159 -58.33 -29.21 17.37
C ALA A 159 -57.12 -30.11 17.66
N VAL A 160 -55.94 -29.77 17.13
CA VAL A 160 -54.64 -30.31 17.56
C VAL A 160 -53.77 -29.14 17.99
N THR A 161 -53.31 -29.16 19.23
CA THR A 161 -52.26 -28.27 19.74
C THR A 161 -51.12 -29.11 20.27
N ALA A 162 -49.88 -28.66 20.10
CA ALA A 162 -48.71 -29.33 20.65
C ALA A 162 -47.85 -28.37 21.46
N THR A 163 -47.42 -28.81 22.63
CA THR A 163 -46.37 -28.16 23.41
C THR A 163 -45.10 -28.99 23.29
N ASN A 164 -44.06 -28.41 22.67
CA ASN A 164 -42.71 -29.01 22.67
C ASN A 164 -42.12 -28.86 24.08
N GLU A 165 -41.87 -29.97 24.75
CA GLU A 165 -41.34 -29.98 26.11
C GLU A 165 -39.82 -30.17 26.13
N ASN A 166 -39.18 -29.43 27.02
CA ASN A 166 -37.87 -29.76 27.62
C ASN A 166 -36.72 -30.00 26.61
N CYS A 167 -36.75 -29.33 25.46
CA CYS A 167 -35.71 -29.37 24.42
C CYS A 167 -35.36 -30.78 23.89
N ARG A 168 -36.24 -31.77 24.05
CA ARG A 168 -35.97 -33.21 23.81
C ARG A 168 -36.55 -33.78 22.52
N PHE A 169 -37.06 -32.91 21.65
CA PHE A 169 -37.90 -33.27 20.49
C PHE A 169 -39.18 -34.03 20.88
N GLU A 170 -39.60 -33.98 22.14
CA GLU A 170 -40.81 -34.60 22.65
C GLU A 170 -41.95 -33.57 22.68
N ALA A 171 -43.06 -33.88 22.02
CA ALA A 171 -44.22 -33.02 21.97
C ALA A 171 -45.41 -33.66 22.68
N ASP A 172 -45.98 -32.91 23.61
CA ASP A 172 -47.26 -33.21 24.24
C ASP A 172 -48.38 -32.69 23.34
N ILE A 173 -49.04 -33.60 22.65
CA ILE A 173 -50.10 -33.33 21.68
C ILE A 173 -51.45 -33.43 22.39
N THR A 174 -52.13 -32.29 22.49
CA THR A 174 -53.49 -32.19 23.02
C THR A 174 -54.50 -32.13 21.87
N ILE A 175 -55.58 -32.89 22.00
CA ILE A 175 -56.64 -33.04 20.99
C ILE A 175 -57.98 -32.61 21.59
N ASP A 176 -58.59 -31.58 21.00
CA ASP A 176 -59.91 -31.08 21.35
C ASP A 176 -60.93 -31.42 20.26
N LEU A 177 -61.45 -32.66 20.32
CA LEU A 177 -62.58 -33.10 19.51
C LEU A 177 -63.81 -33.31 20.41
N PRO A 178 -64.99 -32.73 20.10
CA PRO A 178 -66.19 -32.82 20.94
C PRO A 178 -66.69 -34.26 21.10
N TYR A 179 -66.35 -35.13 20.13
CA TYR A 179 -66.69 -36.54 20.11
C TYR A 179 -65.93 -37.38 21.16
N LEU A 180 -64.81 -36.89 21.71
CA LEU A 180 -64.05 -37.59 22.78
C LEU A 180 -64.82 -37.72 24.10
N SER A 181 -65.92 -36.97 24.25
CA SER A 181 -66.89 -37.19 25.33
C SER A 181 -67.62 -38.54 25.26
N ASN A 182 -67.57 -39.24 24.11
CA ASN A 182 -68.08 -40.59 23.91
C ASN A 182 -66.95 -41.63 24.10
N PRO A 183 -67.03 -42.54 25.10
CA PRO A 183 -65.96 -43.52 25.37
C PRO A 183 -65.78 -44.59 24.28
N PHE A 184 -66.66 -44.66 23.28
CA PHE A 184 -66.54 -45.54 22.13
C PHE A 184 -66.02 -44.84 20.87
N PHE A 185 -65.74 -43.53 20.92
CA PHE A 185 -65.12 -42.81 19.82
C PHE A 185 -63.59 -43.05 19.82
N THR A 186 -63.03 -43.30 18.64
CA THR A 186 -61.58 -43.37 18.43
C THR A 186 -61.21 -42.59 17.18
N TYR A 187 -59.98 -42.09 17.16
CA TYR A 187 -59.35 -41.47 16.00
C TYR A 187 -58.00 -42.14 15.75
N VAL A 188 -57.45 -41.92 14.56
CA VAL A 188 -56.11 -42.32 14.14
C VAL A 188 -55.28 -41.06 13.98
N ILE A 189 -54.10 -40.98 14.59
CA ILE A 189 -53.16 -39.88 14.44
C ILE A 189 -51.95 -40.30 13.61
N THR A 190 -51.51 -39.46 12.67
CA THR A 190 -50.21 -39.55 12.00
C THR A 190 -49.39 -38.32 12.34
N PHE A 191 -48.13 -38.49 12.76
CA PHE A 191 -47.30 -37.39 13.28
C PHE A 191 -46.54 -36.59 12.19
N GLY A 192 -46.60 -37.00 10.93
CA GLY A 192 -45.97 -36.28 9.81
C GLY A 192 -44.46 -36.53 9.61
N ASP A 193 -43.80 -37.20 10.56
CA ASP A 193 -42.38 -37.57 10.53
C ASP A 193 -42.09 -38.93 9.86
N GLY A 194 -43.14 -39.66 9.46
CA GLY A 194 -43.04 -41.01 8.89
C GLY A 194 -43.08 -42.15 9.93
N SER A 195 -43.26 -41.84 11.22
CA SER A 195 -43.54 -42.85 12.24
C SER A 195 -44.90 -43.55 12.02
N PRO A 196 -45.12 -44.76 12.59
CA PRO A 196 -46.39 -45.46 12.46
C PRO A 196 -47.56 -44.68 13.06
N ALA A 197 -48.70 -44.70 12.39
CA ALA A 197 -49.93 -44.10 12.88
C ALA A 197 -50.43 -44.80 14.15
N VAL A 198 -51.06 -44.05 15.06
CA VAL A 198 -51.58 -44.57 16.33
C VAL A 198 -53.10 -44.38 16.38
N GLN A 199 -53.84 -45.43 16.73
CA GLN A 199 -55.27 -45.30 17.07
C GLN A 199 -55.42 -45.03 18.57
N SER A 200 -56.24 -44.05 18.93
CA SER A 200 -56.41 -43.60 20.31
C SER A 200 -57.83 -43.08 20.58
N SER A 201 -58.19 -43.03 21.87
CA SER A 201 -59.37 -42.33 22.41
C SER A 201 -58.99 -41.30 23.49
N SER A 202 -57.69 -41.06 23.71
CA SER A 202 -57.19 -40.06 24.65
C SER A 202 -57.32 -38.64 24.09
N SER A 203 -57.50 -37.64 24.94
CA SER A 203 -57.35 -36.22 24.59
C SER A 203 -55.90 -35.73 24.65
N THR A 204 -54.97 -36.55 25.13
CA THR A 204 -53.52 -36.25 25.16
C THR A 204 -52.68 -37.44 24.72
N LEU A 205 -51.61 -37.16 23.99
CA LEU A 205 -50.58 -38.10 23.51
C LEU A 205 -49.21 -37.46 23.67
N THR A 206 -48.16 -38.26 23.80
CA THR A 206 -46.77 -37.79 23.70
C THR A 206 -46.12 -38.44 22.47
N HIS A 207 -45.29 -37.69 21.74
CA HIS A 207 -44.53 -38.23 20.60
C HIS A 207 -43.13 -37.61 20.53
N THR A 208 -42.12 -38.44 20.32
CA THR A 208 -40.72 -38.01 20.19
C THR A 208 -40.31 -37.98 18.72
N TYR A 209 -40.04 -36.79 18.20
CA TYR A 209 -39.53 -36.56 16.85
C TYR A 209 -38.03 -36.84 16.77
N ALA A 210 -37.55 -37.27 15.61
CA ALA A 210 -36.13 -37.60 15.42
C ALA A 210 -35.23 -36.38 15.14
N GLN A 211 -35.82 -35.25 14.73
CA GLN A 211 -35.16 -34.00 14.36
C GLN A 211 -36.08 -32.81 14.71
N GLU A 212 -35.53 -31.61 14.69
CA GLU A 212 -36.32 -30.37 14.70
C GLU A 212 -36.97 -30.10 13.33
N GLY A 213 -38.05 -29.31 13.32
CA GLY A 213 -38.73 -28.90 12.09
C GLY A 213 -40.25 -28.78 12.22
N SER A 214 -40.86 -28.40 11.09
CA SER A 214 -42.32 -28.26 10.93
C SER A 214 -42.92 -29.59 10.49
N TYR A 215 -43.82 -30.16 11.29
CA TYR A 215 -44.45 -31.45 11.04
C TYR A 215 -45.97 -31.31 10.86
N GLU A 216 -46.53 -32.05 9.89
CA GLU A 216 -47.97 -32.06 9.60
C GLU A 216 -48.65 -33.24 10.30
N VAL A 217 -49.29 -32.95 11.44
CA VAL A 217 -50.00 -33.92 12.27
C VAL A 217 -51.45 -34.02 11.79
N CYS A 218 -51.88 -35.22 11.39
CA CYS A 218 -53.24 -35.44 10.90
C CYS A 218 -54.04 -36.39 11.80
N LEU A 219 -55.31 -36.04 12.06
CA LEU A 219 -56.31 -36.89 12.70
C LEU A 219 -57.27 -37.45 11.65
N THR A 220 -57.47 -38.77 11.62
CA THR A 220 -58.43 -39.47 10.76
C THR A 220 -59.45 -40.21 11.61
N TYR A 221 -60.75 -39.95 11.42
CA TYR A 221 -61.80 -40.55 12.23
C TYR A 221 -63.14 -40.70 11.50
N LEU A 222 -63.96 -41.64 11.97
CA LEU A 222 -65.33 -41.87 11.50
C LEU A 222 -66.28 -40.84 12.14
N ILE A 223 -67.04 -40.10 11.34
CA ILE A 223 -68.03 -39.16 11.86
C ILE A 223 -69.24 -39.93 12.44
N PRO A 224 -69.64 -39.67 13.70
CA PRO A 224 -70.78 -40.34 14.32
C PRO A 224 -72.05 -40.27 13.47
N ASN A 225 -72.76 -41.40 13.36
CA ASN A 225 -73.99 -41.59 12.58
C ASN A 225 -73.85 -41.57 11.04
N THR A 226 -72.63 -41.67 10.49
CA THR A 226 -72.43 -41.74 9.01
C THR A 226 -72.19 -43.14 8.46
N GLU A 227 -72.12 -44.17 9.32
CA GLU A 227 -71.81 -45.59 9.07
C GLU A 227 -70.44 -45.88 8.40
N THR A 228 -70.05 -45.10 7.39
CA THR A 228 -68.80 -45.25 6.62
C THR A 228 -68.05 -43.93 6.39
N GLY A 229 -68.55 -42.80 6.90
CA GLY A 229 -68.02 -41.45 6.60
C GLY A 229 -66.77 -41.08 7.42
N PHE A 230 -65.60 -41.17 6.80
CA PHE A 230 -64.32 -40.76 7.39
C PHE A 230 -63.92 -39.35 6.94
N VAL A 231 -63.30 -38.60 7.85
CA VAL A 231 -62.60 -37.33 7.56
C VAL A 231 -61.14 -37.44 8.00
N THR A 232 -60.24 -36.74 7.32
CA THR A 232 -58.87 -36.46 7.80
C THR A 232 -58.65 -34.95 7.93
N CYS A 233 -58.17 -34.52 9.09
CA CYS A 233 -57.89 -33.13 9.43
C CYS A 233 -56.42 -32.98 9.80
N CYS A 234 -55.68 -32.10 9.12
CA CYS A 234 -54.24 -31.93 9.30
C CYS A 234 -53.89 -30.55 9.87
N TYR A 235 -52.93 -30.52 10.80
CA TYR A 235 -52.49 -29.35 11.55
C TYR A 235 -50.96 -29.31 11.57
N LYS A 236 -50.37 -28.13 11.55
CA LYS A 236 -48.91 -27.98 11.61
C LYS A 236 -48.45 -27.75 13.04
N ILE A 237 -47.37 -28.42 13.44
CA ILE A 237 -46.67 -28.17 14.70
C ILE A 237 -45.19 -27.92 14.42
N GLU A 238 -44.52 -27.17 15.30
CA GLU A 238 -43.09 -26.88 15.21
C GLU A 238 -42.33 -27.55 16.35
N ILE A 239 -41.26 -28.26 16.02
CA ILE A 239 -40.32 -28.89 16.96
C ILE A 239 -39.00 -28.13 16.88
N MET A 240 -38.44 -27.76 18.03
CA MET A 240 -37.28 -26.86 18.15
C MET A 240 -36.16 -27.49 18.98
N ASN A 241 -34.91 -27.30 18.55
CA ASN A 241 -33.70 -27.56 19.32
C ASN A 241 -33.29 -26.31 20.14
N CYS A 242 -32.93 -26.49 21.41
CA CYS A 242 -32.41 -25.39 22.25
C CYS A 242 -30.89 -25.20 22.12
N CYS A 243 -30.18 -26.14 21.51
CA CYS A 243 -28.79 -25.97 21.09
C CYS A 243 -28.74 -25.91 19.56
N SER A 244 -29.33 -24.86 18.97
CA SER A 244 -28.96 -24.44 17.61
C SER A 244 -27.45 -24.17 17.58
N GLY A 245 -26.75 -24.65 16.56
CA GLY A 245 -25.38 -24.17 16.33
C GLY A 245 -25.42 -22.71 15.82
N ASP A 246 -24.25 -22.06 15.83
CA ASP A 246 -24.07 -20.69 15.33
C ASP A 246 -24.64 -19.61 16.29
N VAL A 247 -24.59 -19.85 17.62
CA VAL A 247 -24.97 -18.87 18.65
C VAL A 247 -23.78 -18.04 19.14
N VAL A 248 -22.54 -18.55 19.02
CA VAL A 248 -21.32 -17.89 19.53
C VAL A 248 -20.45 -17.35 18.39
N HIS A 249 -20.57 -16.05 18.13
CA HIS A 249 -19.87 -15.35 17.05
C HIS A 249 -18.56 -14.72 17.52
N LEU A 250 -17.44 -15.12 16.94
CA LEU A 250 -16.15 -14.47 17.14
C LEU A 250 -16.04 -13.23 16.25
N THR A 251 -16.30 -12.04 16.81
CA THR A 251 -16.43 -10.80 16.03
C THR A 251 -15.14 -10.00 15.89
N ALA A 252 -14.23 -10.12 16.85
CA ALA A 252 -12.90 -9.51 16.80
C ALA A 252 -11.90 -10.29 17.67
N ILE A 253 -10.61 -10.13 17.36
CA ILE A 253 -9.52 -10.62 18.21
C ILE A 253 -8.45 -9.54 18.29
N ALA A 254 -8.17 -9.06 19.50
CA ALA A 254 -7.06 -8.16 19.79
C ALA A 254 -5.79 -8.97 20.16
N PRO A 255 -4.61 -8.33 20.23
CA PRO A 255 -3.36 -9.03 20.58
C PRO A 255 -3.51 -9.82 21.88
N CYS A 256 -2.81 -10.95 21.95
CA CYS A 256 -2.79 -11.87 23.10
C CYS A 256 -4.11 -12.59 23.31
N TRP A 257 -4.75 -12.96 22.19
CA TRP A 257 -5.94 -13.79 22.12
C TRP A 257 -7.09 -13.25 22.98
N ILE A 258 -7.19 -11.92 23.02
CA ILE A 258 -8.32 -11.20 23.59
C ILE A 258 -9.44 -11.26 22.55
N ALA A 259 -10.31 -12.25 22.68
CA ALA A 259 -11.45 -12.47 21.80
C ALA A 259 -12.63 -11.60 22.23
N THR A 260 -13.34 -11.04 21.24
CA THR A 260 -14.69 -10.48 21.42
C THR A 260 -15.69 -11.51 20.91
N LEU A 261 -16.52 -12.02 21.82
CA LEU A 261 -17.56 -13.01 21.54
C LEU A 261 -18.93 -12.34 21.62
N GLU A 262 -19.70 -12.42 20.55
CA GLU A 262 -21.10 -11.99 20.50
C GLU A 262 -22.00 -13.23 20.56
N PHE A 263 -22.97 -13.21 21.46
CA PHE A 263 -23.99 -14.25 21.61
C PHE A 263 -25.31 -13.77 21.01
N ASP A 264 -25.99 -14.63 20.23
CA ASP A 264 -27.33 -14.35 19.66
C ASP A 264 -28.46 -14.47 20.71
N LEU A 265 -28.21 -15.14 21.83
CA LEU A 265 -29.04 -15.04 23.03
C LEU A 265 -28.94 -13.62 23.61
N ASP A 266 -29.92 -13.21 24.42
CA ASP A 266 -29.86 -11.96 25.19
C ASP A 266 -29.56 -12.25 26.68
N PRO A 267 -28.27 -12.16 27.12
CA PRO A 267 -27.90 -12.35 28.51
C PRO A 267 -28.55 -11.39 29.52
N ALA A 268 -29.15 -10.28 29.07
CA ALA A 268 -29.87 -9.37 29.97
C ALA A 268 -31.27 -9.88 30.32
N LEU A 269 -31.84 -10.76 29.49
CA LEU A 269 -33.11 -11.46 29.74
C LEU A 269 -32.88 -12.85 30.36
N PHE A 270 -31.83 -13.55 29.92
CA PHE A 270 -31.46 -14.90 30.38
C PHE A 270 -29.97 -14.91 30.75
N PRO A 271 -29.58 -14.67 32.02
CA PRO A 271 -28.17 -14.68 32.41
C PRO A 271 -27.51 -16.01 32.05
N ILE A 272 -26.49 -15.97 31.19
CA ILE A 272 -25.80 -17.17 30.73
C ILE A 272 -24.46 -17.32 31.47
N THR A 273 -24.12 -18.54 31.85
CA THR A 273 -22.77 -18.89 32.32
C THR A 273 -21.97 -19.41 31.13
N VAL A 274 -20.90 -18.71 30.78
CA VAL A 274 -19.98 -19.11 29.72
C VAL A 274 -18.80 -19.85 30.34
N GLU A 275 -18.52 -21.07 29.87
CA GLU A 275 -17.25 -21.75 30.10
C GLU A 275 -16.43 -21.63 28.82
N TYR A 276 -15.31 -20.92 28.85
CA TYR A 276 -14.59 -20.54 27.62
C TYR A 276 -13.78 -21.69 26.98
N GLY A 277 -13.77 -22.89 27.57
CA GLY A 277 -13.02 -24.06 27.08
C GLY A 277 -11.53 -24.07 27.44
N ASP A 278 -11.01 -23.01 28.08
CA ASP A 278 -9.64 -22.91 28.58
C ASP A 278 -9.49 -23.22 30.09
N GLY A 279 -10.60 -23.62 30.73
CA GLY A 279 -10.70 -23.86 32.17
C GLY A 279 -11.19 -22.66 32.98
N THR A 280 -11.47 -21.52 32.35
CA THR A 280 -12.12 -20.36 32.97
C THR A 280 -13.61 -20.29 32.64
N SER A 281 -14.37 -19.57 33.48
CA SER A 281 -15.80 -19.34 33.26
C SER A 281 -16.27 -18.03 33.89
N GLU A 282 -17.37 -17.49 33.36
CA GLU A 282 -17.95 -16.20 33.74
C GLU A 282 -19.48 -16.24 33.63
N VAL A 283 -20.19 -15.54 34.52
CA VAL A 283 -21.63 -15.27 34.36
C VAL A 283 -21.78 -13.93 33.66
N VAL A 284 -22.23 -13.96 32.41
CA VAL A 284 -22.33 -12.77 31.56
C VAL A 284 -23.78 -12.29 31.51
N ASN A 285 -23.95 -10.96 31.55
CA ASN A 285 -25.27 -10.30 31.61
C ASN A 285 -25.45 -9.27 30.48
N SER A 286 -24.55 -9.29 29.49
CA SER A 286 -24.56 -8.49 28.27
C SER A 286 -23.74 -9.16 27.19
N SER A 287 -24.13 -8.98 25.93
CA SER A 287 -23.37 -9.35 24.73
C SER A 287 -22.97 -8.07 23.97
N PRO A 288 -21.78 -7.96 23.36
CA PRO A 288 -20.68 -8.93 23.34
C PRO A 288 -19.83 -8.93 24.63
N VAL A 289 -19.00 -9.96 24.78
CA VAL A 289 -18.11 -10.21 25.93
C VAL A 289 -16.64 -10.27 25.46
N LEU A 290 -15.71 -9.83 26.31
CA LEU A 290 -14.27 -9.87 26.07
C LEU A 290 -13.61 -10.94 26.95
N HIS A 291 -12.97 -11.95 26.33
CA HIS A 291 -12.21 -12.97 27.07
C HIS A 291 -10.76 -13.07 26.59
N THR A 292 -9.82 -13.33 27.50
CA THR A 292 -8.39 -13.45 27.20
C THR A 292 -7.94 -14.90 27.29
N TYR A 293 -7.72 -15.52 26.14
CA TYR A 293 -7.26 -16.91 26.05
C TYR A 293 -5.75 -17.05 26.26
N PRO A 294 -5.26 -18.18 26.80
CA PRO A 294 -3.84 -18.38 27.09
C PRO A 294 -2.97 -18.65 25.84
N SER A 295 -3.56 -19.04 24.71
CA SER A 295 -2.84 -19.37 23.47
C SER A 295 -3.76 -19.34 22.25
N SER A 296 -3.18 -19.43 21.04
CA SER A 296 -3.93 -19.75 19.83
C SER A 296 -4.41 -21.20 19.84
N GLY A 297 -5.58 -21.47 19.29
CA GLY A 297 -6.15 -22.81 19.22
C GLY A 297 -7.66 -22.76 19.07
N CYS A 298 -8.29 -23.92 18.93
CA CYS A 298 -9.74 -24.05 18.99
C CYS A 298 -10.15 -24.43 20.41
N TYR A 299 -11.09 -23.68 20.97
CA TYR A 299 -11.64 -23.85 22.30
C TYR A 299 -13.12 -24.22 22.20
N GLU A 300 -13.54 -25.20 22.99
CA GLU A 300 -14.94 -25.61 23.09
C GLU A 300 -15.64 -24.69 24.10
N VAL A 301 -16.26 -23.63 23.60
CA VAL A 301 -16.97 -22.64 24.40
C VAL A 301 -18.36 -23.20 24.71
N SER A 302 -18.64 -23.38 25.99
CA SER A 302 -19.97 -23.76 26.45
C SER A 302 -20.76 -22.54 26.90
N TYR A 303 -22.03 -22.46 26.55
CA TYR A 303 -22.98 -21.52 27.16
C TYR A 303 -24.08 -22.31 27.89
N ILE A 304 -24.30 -21.94 29.16
CA ILE A 304 -25.20 -22.60 30.08
C ILE A 304 -26.28 -21.61 30.50
N TYR A 305 -27.54 -21.96 30.28
CA TYR A 305 -28.66 -21.07 30.56
C TYR A 305 -29.93 -21.86 30.92
N GLU A 306 -30.92 -21.15 31.45
CA GLU A 306 -32.19 -21.70 31.93
C GLU A 306 -33.33 -21.20 31.00
N PRO A 307 -33.66 -21.92 29.90
CA PRO A 307 -34.75 -21.52 29.01
C PRO A 307 -36.13 -21.65 29.68
N PHE A 308 -36.27 -22.56 30.64
CA PHE A 308 -37.50 -22.83 31.38
C PHE A 308 -37.19 -22.98 32.88
N PRO A 309 -38.08 -22.56 33.80
CA PRO A 309 -37.85 -22.66 35.23
C PRO A 309 -37.47 -24.09 35.68
N ASP A 310 -36.41 -24.18 36.47
CA ASP A 310 -35.81 -25.42 36.99
C ASP A 310 -35.16 -26.35 35.93
N GLU A 311 -35.02 -25.92 34.66
CA GLU A 311 -34.31 -26.69 33.61
C GLU A 311 -33.06 -25.96 33.05
N ILE A 312 -31.89 -26.54 33.28
CA ILE A 312 -30.59 -26.01 32.82
C ILE A 312 -30.15 -26.72 31.55
N VAL A 313 -29.93 -25.95 30.48
CA VAL A 313 -29.36 -26.42 29.20
C VAL A 313 -27.90 -25.99 29.10
N LYS A 314 -27.05 -26.88 28.57
CA LYS A 314 -25.64 -26.61 28.23
C LYS A 314 -25.40 -26.93 26.76
N CYS A 315 -25.08 -25.91 25.98
CA CYS A 315 -24.71 -26.02 24.57
C CYS A 315 -23.21 -25.72 24.41
N MET A 316 -22.60 -26.19 23.32
CA MET A 316 -21.15 -26.13 23.10
C MET A 316 -20.83 -25.82 21.63
N GLU A 317 -19.96 -24.84 21.39
CA GLU A 317 -19.53 -24.40 20.06
C GLU A 317 -18.01 -24.21 19.99
N LEU A 318 -17.43 -24.41 18.81
CA LEU A 318 -15.97 -24.41 18.64
C LEU A 318 -15.46 -23.04 18.15
N VAL A 319 -14.84 -22.27 19.05
CA VAL A 319 -14.24 -20.97 18.72
C VAL A 319 -12.74 -21.15 18.42
N CYS A 320 -12.33 -20.86 17.19
CA CYS A 320 -10.94 -21.04 16.74
C CYS A 320 -10.17 -19.71 16.63
N LEU A 321 -9.13 -19.57 17.46
CA LEU A 321 -8.24 -18.42 17.51
C LEU A 321 -6.97 -18.67 16.68
N PRO A 322 -6.65 -17.82 15.69
CA PRO A 322 -5.44 -17.96 14.88
C PRO A 322 -4.16 -17.76 15.70
N ALA A 323 -3.06 -18.29 15.18
CA ALA A 323 -1.71 -18.01 15.69
C ALA A 323 -1.19 -16.66 15.17
N CYS A 324 -0.30 -16.02 15.92
CA CYS A 324 0.44 -14.86 15.43
C CYS A 324 1.32 -15.25 14.23
N CYS A 325 1.37 -14.40 13.20
CA CYS A 325 2.38 -14.53 12.15
C CYS A 325 3.68 -13.88 12.65
N LEU A 326 4.63 -14.71 13.10
CA LEU A 326 5.93 -14.29 13.64
C LEU A 326 7.10 -14.61 12.67
N ASN A 327 6.87 -14.52 11.36
CA ASN A 327 7.94 -14.60 10.37
C ASN A 327 8.34 -13.20 9.86
N PRO A 328 9.47 -12.63 10.32
CA PRO A 328 9.98 -11.35 9.86
C PRO A 328 10.68 -11.40 8.48
N GLU A 329 10.80 -12.56 7.82
CA GLU A 329 11.48 -12.69 6.52
C GLU A 329 10.87 -11.79 5.42
N PHE A 330 11.76 -11.24 4.58
CA PHE A 330 11.47 -10.42 3.40
C PHE A 330 12.67 -10.44 2.45
N GLU A 331 12.50 -9.90 1.24
CA GLU A 331 13.57 -9.64 0.27
C GLU A 331 13.81 -8.13 0.11
N LEU A 332 15.08 -7.73 0.05
CA LEU A 332 15.49 -6.34 -0.21
C LEU A 332 16.08 -6.27 -1.61
N ASN A 333 15.45 -5.52 -2.51
CA ASN A 333 15.82 -5.47 -3.93
C ASN A 333 16.05 -4.04 -4.39
N ALA A 334 17.18 -3.79 -5.08
CA ALA A 334 17.45 -2.50 -5.71
C ALA A 334 16.53 -2.32 -6.93
N ILE A 335 15.76 -1.23 -6.96
CA ILE A 335 14.95 -0.83 -8.11
C ILE A 335 15.69 0.21 -8.97
N LEU A 336 15.31 0.30 -10.24
CA LEU A 336 15.98 1.16 -11.21
C LEU A 336 15.97 2.64 -10.76
N PRO A 337 17.10 3.37 -10.87
CA PRO A 337 17.19 4.76 -10.46
C PRO A 337 16.34 5.66 -11.37
N GLY A 338 15.08 5.90 -10.96
CA GLY A 338 14.12 6.69 -11.73
C GLY A 338 14.30 8.20 -11.61
N THR A 339 14.82 8.69 -10.47
CA THR A 339 14.93 10.11 -10.12
C THR A 339 16.36 10.53 -9.79
N SER A 340 17.02 9.80 -8.89
CA SER A 340 18.48 9.90 -8.68
C SER A 340 19.23 9.32 -9.87
N CYS A 341 20.51 9.68 -10.00
CA CYS A 341 21.43 9.08 -10.98
C CYS A 341 22.70 8.50 -10.33
N ILE A 342 22.79 8.51 -9.00
CA ILE A 342 23.96 8.07 -8.22
C ILE A 342 23.61 7.12 -7.07
N ASN A 343 22.36 7.16 -6.62
CA ASN A 343 21.85 6.40 -5.49
C ASN A 343 20.65 5.57 -6.00
N PRO A 344 20.64 4.24 -5.88
CA PRO A 344 19.45 3.45 -6.18
C PRO A 344 18.34 3.71 -5.14
N GLU A 345 17.19 3.10 -5.36
CA GLU A 345 16.13 3.00 -4.35
C GLU A 345 15.92 1.51 -4.09
N TYR A 346 15.47 1.12 -2.91
CA TYR A 346 15.30 -0.27 -2.53
C TYR A 346 13.85 -0.54 -2.19
N GLU A 347 13.26 -1.53 -2.86
CA GLU A 347 11.95 -2.05 -2.50
C GLU A 347 12.08 -3.25 -1.55
N ILE A 348 11.13 -3.34 -0.64
CA ILE A 348 10.96 -4.49 0.26
C ILE A 348 9.82 -5.33 -0.30
N SER A 349 10.12 -6.57 -0.64
CA SER A 349 9.21 -7.52 -1.29
C SER A 349 9.17 -8.84 -0.53
N ASN A 350 8.25 -9.73 -0.90
CA ASN A 350 8.08 -11.07 -0.30
C ASN A 350 8.01 -11.09 1.24
N VAL A 351 7.49 -10.02 1.85
CA VAL A 351 7.25 -9.93 3.30
C VAL A 351 6.35 -11.08 3.74
N ALA A 352 6.84 -11.93 4.65
CA ALA A 352 6.17 -13.18 5.01
C ALA A 352 4.87 -13.00 5.83
N CYS A 353 4.74 -11.88 6.55
CA CYS A 353 3.58 -11.55 7.38
C CYS A 353 3.00 -10.15 7.02
N PRO A 354 2.52 -9.91 5.78
CA PRO A 354 2.19 -8.55 5.31
C PRO A 354 0.80 -8.07 5.76
N ASN A 355 -0.08 -9.00 6.15
CA ASN A 355 -1.46 -8.78 6.61
C ASN A 355 -1.86 -9.90 7.58
N ALA A 356 -1.28 -9.94 8.78
CA ALA A 356 -1.64 -10.95 9.77
C ALA A 356 -3.10 -10.75 10.26
N SER A 357 -3.82 -11.85 10.48
CA SER A 357 -5.21 -11.83 10.99
C SER A 357 -5.35 -11.31 12.43
N LEU A 358 -4.22 -11.11 13.11
CA LEU A 358 -4.07 -10.53 14.44
C LEU A 358 -3.14 -9.32 14.31
N SER A 359 -3.43 -8.27 15.08
CA SER A 359 -2.61 -7.05 15.10
C SER A 359 -1.20 -7.34 15.64
N THR A 360 -0.23 -7.50 14.74
CA THR A 360 1.21 -7.55 15.01
C THR A 360 1.81 -6.16 14.90
N THR A 361 2.80 -5.84 15.73
CA THR A 361 3.59 -4.62 15.56
C THR A 361 4.82 -4.92 14.71
N HIS A 362 5.08 -4.05 13.74
CA HIS A 362 6.16 -4.17 12.77
C HIS A 362 7.06 -2.93 12.86
N LEU A 363 8.33 -3.16 13.16
CA LEU A 363 9.36 -2.15 13.23
C LEU A 363 10.44 -2.48 12.19
N TRP A 364 10.82 -1.51 11.38
CA TRP A 364 11.85 -1.66 10.35
C TRP A 364 12.97 -0.67 10.63
N GLU A 365 14.18 -1.17 10.80
CA GLU A 365 15.39 -0.40 11.11
C GLU A 365 16.35 -0.49 9.92
N PHE A 366 16.57 0.63 9.24
CA PHE A 366 17.41 0.72 8.04
C PHE A 366 18.86 1.04 8.45
N SER A 367 19.85 0.60 7.67
CA SER A 367 21.28 0.79 7.97
C SER A 367 21.76 2.24 7.94
N ASP A 368 20.96 3.18 7.44
CA ASP A 368 21.17 4.63 7.55
C ASP A 368 20.57 5.24 8.84
N GLY A 369 20.04 4.41 9.73
CA GLY A 369 19.42 4.82 11.00
C GLY A 369 17.98 5.32 10.86
N THR A 370 17.38 5.27 9.67
CA THR A 370 15.94 5.56 9.52
C THR A 370 15.09 4.40 10.05
N ILE A 371 13.87 4.73 10.49
CA ILE A 371 12.93 3.78 11.11
C ILE A 371 11.56 3.93 10.48
N PHE A 372 10.88 2.81 10.21
CA PHE A 372 9.48 2.76 9.79
C PHE A 372 8.66 1.84 10.72
N GLU A 373 7.46 2.28 11.08
CA GLU A 373 6.48 1.49 11.83
C GLU A 373 5.27 1.17 10.94
N GLY A 374 4.96 -0.11 10.77
CA GLY A 374 3.84 -0.58 9.94
C GLY A 374 4.16 -1.85 9.13
N PRO A 375 3.14 -2.56 8.62
CA PRO A 375 3.32 -3.90 8.05
C PRO A 375 4.06 -3.93 6.71
N ASN A 376 4.01 -2.84 5.93
CA ASN A 376 4.63 -2.75 4.61
C ASN A 376 5.30 -1.36 4.47
N PRO A 377 6.64 -1.26 4.52
CA PRO A 377 7.36 -0.01 4.30
C PRO A 377 7.29 0.41 2.82
N PRO A 378 7.30 1.72 2.51
CA PRO A 378 7.50 2.20 1.16
C PRO A 378 8.93 1.89 0.67
N PRO A 379 9.22 2.01 -0.64
CA PRO A 379 10.59 2.00 -1.14
C PRO A 379 11.46 3.03 -0.40
N HIS A 380 12.70 2.65 -0.10
CA HIS A 380 13.62 3.45 0.72
C HIS A 380 14.89 3.82 -0.04
N ARG A 381 15.45 4.98 0.30
CA ARG A 381 16.68 5.52 -0.26
C ARG A 381 17.64 5.84 0.87
N PHE A 382 18.70 5.04 0.99
CA PHE A 382 19.72 5.22 2.00
C PHE A 382 20.47 6.54 1.77
N THR A 383 20.54 7.39 2.80
CA THR A 383 21.07 8.76 2.67
C THR A 383 21.62 9.28 3.98
N ASN A 384 22.50 10.28 3.92
CA ASN A 384 23.15 10.93 5.07
C ASN A 384 23.97 9.95 5.92
N PHE A 385 24.64 9.02 5.24
CA PHE A 385 25.37 7.90 5.83
C PHE A 385 26.63 7.56 5.01
N PHE A 386 27.50 6.75 5.60
CA PHE A 386 28.73 6.27 4.98
C PHE A 386 28.65 4.74 4.81
N ASP A 387 28.75 4.27 3.58
CA ASP A 387 28.84 2.85 3.23
C ASP A 387 30.30 2.45 2.98
N GLU A 388 30.89 1.74 3.93
CA GLU A 388 32.24 1.18 3.82
C GLU A 388 32.26 -0.18 3.08
N ASN A 389 31.15 -0.93 3.11
CA ASN A 389 31.10 -2.36 2.80
C ASN A 389 30.51 -2.67 1.41
N GLY A 390 29.80 -1.73 0.79
CA GLY A 390 29.10 -1.94 -0.48
C GLY A 390 27.80 -2.74 -0.33
N GLU A 391 27.18 -2.67 0.85
CA GLU A 391 25.91 -3.31 1.17
C GLU A 391 25.09 -2.45 2.13
N VAL A 392 23.82 -2.26 1.79
CA VAL A 392 22.81 -1.65 2.67
C VAL A 392 21.90 -2.72 3.24
N CYS A 393 21.49 -2.57 4.49
CA CYS A 393 20.72 -3.57 5.22
C CYS A 393 19.46 -2.98 5.84
N VAL A 394 18.43 -3.81 5.98
CA VAL A 394 17.22 -3.50 6.74
C VAL A 394 16.97 -4.63 7.72
N THR A 395 16.62 -4.30 8.96
CA THR A 395 16.21 -5.24 9.99
C THR A 395 14.72 -5.09 10.25
N HIS A 396 13.97 -6.16 10.04
CA HIS A 396 12.55 -6.23 10.33
C HIS A 396 12.34 -6.95 11.67
N THR A 397 11.63 -6.28 12.57
CA THR A 397 11.28 -6.75 13.90
C THR A 397 9.76 -6.87 14.00
N ILE A 398 9.23 -8.10 14.06
CA ILE A 398 7.82 -8.37 14.35
C ILE A 398 7.68 -8.71 15.82
N THR A 399 6.73 -8.06 16.51
CA THR A 399 6.30 -8.44 17.86
C THR A 399 4.82 -8.81 17.89
N CYS A 400 4.51 -9.91 18.56
CA CYS A 400 3.17 -10.30 18.96
C CYS A 400 3.20 -10.61 20.46
N CYS A 401 2.47 -9.84 21.27
CA CYS A 401 2.51 -9.96 22.73
C CYS A 401 3.93 -9.78 23.31
N ASN A 402 4.44 -10.84 23.93
CA ASN A 402 5.76 -10.89 24.56
C ASN A 402 6.78 -11.64 23.68
N GLU A 403 6.40 -12.09 22.48
CA GLU A 403 7.30 -12.74 21.53
C GLU A 403 7.70 -11.77 20.42
N THR A 404 9.01 -11.61 20.25
CA THR A 404 9.63 -10.80 19.20
C THR A 404 10.51 -11.68 18.33
N LYS A 405 10.44 -11.49 17.01
CA LYS A 405 11.33 -12.12 16.02
C LYS A 405 11.93 -11.04 15.13
N THR A 406 13.21 -11.21 14.80
CA THR A 406 13.96 -10.29 13.94
C THR A 406 14.57 -11.03 12.76
N PHE A 407 14.68 -10.34 11.62
CA PHE A 407 15.41 -10.81 10.45
C PHE A 407 16.02 -9.61 9.72
N THR A 408 17.24 -9.77 9.22
CA THR A 408 17.98 -8.73 8.51
C THR A 408 18.26 -9.20 7.09
N ALA A 409 17.83 -8.42 6.10
CA ALA A 409 18.21 -8.60 4.70
C ALA A 409 19.18 -7.49 4.29
N CYS A 410 20.16 -7.81 3.46
CA CYS A 410 21.10 -6.85 2.89
C CYS A 410 21.10 -6.97 1.37
N ALA A 411 21.40 -5.87 0.69
CA ALA A 411 21.48 -5.78 -0.76
C ALA A 411 22.73 -4.98 -1.15
N SER A 412 23.34 -5.34 -2.28
CA SER A 412 24.53 -4.65 -2.78
C SER A 412 24.23 -3.19 -3.12
N HIS A 413 25.19 -2.33 -2.80
CA HIS A 413 25.17 -0.88 -2.95
C HIS A 413 26.60 -0.42 -3.32
N GLU A 414 26.75 0.76 -3.94
CA GLU A 414 28.08 1.27 -4.27
C GLU A 414 28.68 1.94 -3.01
N PRO A 415 29.92 1.60 -2.59
CA PRO A 415 30.54 2.24 -1.42
C PRO A 415 30.70 3.75 -1.59
N GLY A 416 30.54 4.51 -0.51
CA GLY A 416 30.64 5.97 -0.56
C GLY A 416 29.95 6.71 0.59
N ALA A 417 30.13 8.02 0.63
CA ALA A 417 29.47 8.91 1.58
C ALA A 417 28.30 9.61 0.89
N TYR A 418 27.06 9.22 1.21
CA TYR A 418 25.85 9.70 0.55
C TYR A 418 25.21 10.82 1.36
N LEU A 419 24.95 11.96 0.72
CA LEU A 419 24.43 13.17 1.37
C LEU A 419 23.26 13.77 0.59
N GLY A 420 22.09 13.83 1.23
CA GLY A 420 20.88 14.41 0.64
C GLY A 420 20.15 13.51 -0.36
N VAL A 421 19.02 14.01 -0.88
CA VAL A 421 18.06 13.26 -1.70
C VAL A 421 17.52 14.11 -2.86
N PRO A 422 16.99 13.51 -3.95
CA PRO A 422 16.49 14.26 -5.11
C PRO A 422 15.45 15.31 -4.72
N GLY A 423 15.72 16.58 -5.04
CA GLY A 423 14.85 17.72 -4.69
C GLY A 423 14.82 18.11 -3.21
N GLY A 424 15.52 17.38 -2.34
CA GLY A 424 15.70 17.73 -0.93
C GLY A 424 16.56 18.98 -0.74
N THR A 425 16.53 19.54 0.47
CA THR A 425 17.45 20.62 0.88
C THR A 425 17.99 20.31 2.26
N LEU A 426 19.32 20.39 2.41
CA LEU A 426 20.03 20.33 3.68
C LEU A 426 20.70 21.69 3.91
N ASN A 427 20.57 22.28 5.09
CA ASN A 427 21.39 23.41 5.49
C ASN A 427 22.78 22.91 5.91
N ILE A 428 23.81 23.73 5.69
CA ILE A 428 25.20 23.39 6.01
C ILE A 428 25.45 23.18 7.52
N ASP A 429 24.53 23.61 8.38
CA ASP A 429 24.56 23.41 9.83
C ASP A 429 23.44 22.50 10.39
N ASP A 430 22.68 21.82 9.52
CA ASP A 430 21.79 20.74 9.97
C ASP A 430 22.65 19.58 10.53
N ILE A 431 22.18 18.93 11.60
CA ILE A 431 22.84 17.76 12.20
C ILE A 431 22.29 16.50 11.53
N LEU A 432 23.17 15.65 11.01
CA LEU A 432 22.79 14.38 10.38
C LEU A 432 22.39 13.36 11.46
N PRO A 433 21.20 12.72 11.36
CA PRO A 433 20.72 11.81 12.40
C PRO A 433 21.63 10.60 12.68
N PHE A 434 22.37 10.15 11.66
CA PHE A 434 23.19 8.93 11.71
C PHE A 434 24.58 9.18 12.32
N THR A 435 25.35 10.13 11.78
CA THR A 435 26.71 10.40 12.28
C THR A 435 26.73 11.34 13.49
N GLY A 436 25.68 12.15 13.69
CA GLY A 436 25.64 13.20 14.71
C GLY A 436 26.50 14.43 14.38
N GLU A 437 27.13 14.44 13.20
CA GLU A 437 27.91 15.55 12.66
C GLU A 437 26.99 16.58 12.01
N THR A 438 27.45 17.82 11.85
CA THR A 438 26.82 18.75 10.92
C THR A 438 27.10 18.36 9.47
N VAL A 439 26.22 18.76 8.54
CA VAL A 439 26.44 18.62 7.08
C VAL A 439 27.82 19.17 6.66
N ARG A 440 28.30 20.23 7.31
CA ARG A 440 29.66 20.77 7.09
C ARG A 440 30.75 19.77 7.48
N GLU A 441 30.65 19.16 8.65
CA GLU A 441 31.64 18.23 9.20
C GLU A 441 31.67 16.94 8.38
N PHE A 442 30.50 16.36 8.07
CA PHE A 442 30.39 15.22 7.15
C PHE A 442 31.09 15.48 5.80
N ILE A 443 30.91 16.68 5.22
CA ILE A 443 31.62 17.05 3.99
C ILE A 443 33.14 17.17 4.23
N ASP A 444 33.60 17.82 5.30
CA ASP A 444 35.03 17.93 5.64
C ASP A 444 35.71 16.56 5.81
N ASP A 445 35.02 15.61 6.45
CA ASP A 445 35.55 14.27 6.77
C ASP A 445 35.52 13.32 5.57
N TYR A 446 34.48 13.39 4.73
CA TYR A 446 34.29 12.47 3.59
C TYR A 446 34.64 13.04 2.21
N GLU A 447 34.98 14.32 2.05
CA GLU A 447 35.38 14.88 0.73
C GLU A 447 36.68 14.31 0.14
N SER A 448 37.29 13.28 0.76
CA SER A 448 38.61 12.76 0.40
C SER A 448 38.78 12.44 -1.08
N GLY A 449 40.04 12.44 -1.56
CA GLY A 449 40.38 12.04 -2.91
C GLY A 449 40.35 10.52 -3.16
N ASP A 450 39.79 9.74 -2.24
CA ASP A 450 39.67 8.29 -2.41
C ASP A 450 38.52 7.95 -3.37
N ALA A 451 38.88 7.33 -4.49
CA ALA A 451 37.92 6.91 -5.51
C ALA A 451 37.12 5.66 -5.11
N THR A 452 37.50 4.95 -4.03
CA THR A 452 36.72 3.78 -3.55
C THR A 452 35.56 4.16 -2.65
N HIS A 453 35.60 5.35 -2.02
CA HIS A 453 34.54 5.83 -1.13
C HIS A 453 34.24 7.32 -1.39
N PRO A 454 33.72 7.67 -2.58
CA PRO A 454 33.50 9.05 -2.98
C PRO A 454 32.41 9.75 -2.14
N LEU A 455 32.56 11.05 -1.92
CA LEU A 455 31.48 11.93 -1.45
C LEU A 455 30.48 12.18 -2.59
N LEU A 456 29.24 11.79 -2.35
CA LEU A 456 28.11 11.76 -3.28
C LEU A 456 26.99 12.68 -2.76
N ILE A 457 26.76 13.80 -3.43
CA ILE A 457 25.86 14.86 -2.95
C ILE A 457 24.64 14.98 -3.87
N GLU A 458 23.44 14.89 -3.30
CA GLU A 458 22.16 14.98 -4.01
C GLU A 458 21.21 16.02 -3.38
N GLY A 459 20.41 16.67 -4.21
CA GLY A 459 19.55 17.79 -3.78
C GLY A 459 20.32 19.10 -3.60
N THR A 460 19.85 19.97 -2.70
CA THR A 460 20.40 21.31 -2.47
C THR A 460 21.15 21.39 -1.15
N ILE A 461 22.44 21.76 -1.19
CA ILE A 461 23.20 22.14 0.01
C ILE A 461 23.09 23.66 0.19
N ARG A 462 22.32 24.09 1.19
CA ARG A 462 22.09 25.50 1.50
C ARG A 462 23.12 26.03 2.50
N ILE A 463 23.97 26.93 2.04
CA ILE A 463 24.91 27.68 2.87
C ILE A 463 24.14 28.83 3.53
N ASN A 464 23.51 28.53 4.67
CA ASN A 464 22.77 29.45 5.54
C ASN A 464 23.64 30.10 6.63
N LYS A 465 24.92 29.72 6.71
CA LYS A 465 25.91 30.16 7.70
C LYS A 465 27.28 30.31 7.01
N PRO A 466 28.14 31.26 7.42
CA PRO A 466 29.46 31.42 6.81
C PRO A 466 30.31 30.15 6.92
N THR A 467 30.65 29.55 5.77
CA THR A 467 31.34 28.25 5.68
C THR A 467 32.62 28.37 4.85
N ILE A 468 33.69 27.75 5.36
CA ILE A 468 35.04 27.83 4.79
C ILE A 468 35.66 26.44 4.79
N PHE A 469 36.11 26.00 3.62
CA PHE A 469 36.83 24.76 3.35
C PHE A 469 38.27 25.11 2.92
N LEU A 470 39.21 25.13 3.88
CA LEU A 470 40.60 25.62 3.67
C LEU A 470 41.63 24.53 3.37
N THR A 471 41.44 23.34 3.93
CA THR A 471 42.45 22.27 4.04
C THR A 471 41.90 20.98 3.46
N GLY A 472 42.60 20.36 2.51
CA GLY A 472 42.09 19.23 1.73
C GLY A 472 42.08 19.55 0.24
N THR A 473 42.02 18.51 -0.59
CA THR A 473 41.96 18.61 -2.07
C THR A 473 40.80 17.77 -2.60
N GLY A 474 39.66 17.87 -1.92
CA GLY A 474 38.57 16.92 -2.04
C GLY A 474 37.76 17.02 -3.33
N THR A 475 36.99 15.97 -3.61
CA THR A 475 36.07 15.92 -4.77
C THR A 475 34.63 15.73 -4.31
N TRP A 476 33.77 16.69 -4.64
CA TRP A 476 32.34 16.61 -4.38
C TRP A 476 31.65 16.16 -5.66
N ASN A 477 31.08 14.96 -5.64
CA ASN A 477 30.42 14.35 -6.80
C ASN A 477 28.93 14.67 -6.74
N MET A 478 28.52 15.62 -7.57
CA MET A 478 27.18 16.19 -7.54
C MET A 478 26.23 15.38 -8.43
N ALA A 479 25.08 15.00 -7.88
CA ALA A 479 24.01 14.34 -8.59
C ALA A 479 23.38 15.23 -9.67
N LYS A 480 22.55 14.61 -10.52
CA LYS A 480 21.67 15.35 -11.43
C LYS A 480 20.84 16.38 -10.65
N ASP A 481 20.68 17.57 -11.23
CA ASP A 481 19.88 18.66 -10.67
C ASP A 481 20.34 19.22 -9.31
N ALA A 482 21.41 18.69 -8.70
CA ALA A 482 21.94 19.12 -7.41
C ALA A 482 22.54 20.54 -7.47
N GLU A 483 22.47 21.28 -6.36
CA GLU A 483 22.84 22.70 -6.29
C GLU A 483 23.52 23.05 -4.96
N ILE A 484 24.55 23.90 -5.00
CA ILE A 484 25.05 24.59 -3.80
C ILE A 484 24.40 25.96 -3.76
N PHE A 485 23.51 26.19 -2.79
CA PHE A 485 22.79 27.45 -2.66
C PHE A 485 23.40 28.33 -1.56
N VAL A 486 24.12 29.39 -1.97
CA VAL A 486 24.66 30.41 -1.06
C VAL A 486 23.61 31.49 -0.83
N ASP A 487 23.02 31.47 0.37
CA ASP A 487 21.86 32.30 0.71
C ASP A 487 22.25 33.46 1.64
N GLY A 488 22.44 34.64 1.04
CA GLY A 488 22.63 35.91 1.74
C GLY A 488 21.37 36.77 1.79
N SER A 489 20.17 36.18 1.70
CA SER A 489 18.90 36.92 1.77
C SER A 489 18.46 37.16 3.23
N GLY A 490 17.97 38.36 3.54
CA GLY A 490 17.43 38.72 4.86
C GLY A 490 18.41 38.77 6.05
N THR A 491 19.68 38.36 5.88
CA THR A 491 20.66 38.20 6.97
C THR A 491 21.28 39.49 7.51
N GLY A 492 21.21 40.60 6.75
CA GLY A 492 21.92 41.85 7.04
C GLY A 492 23.46 41.74 7.07
N THR A 493 24.02 40.56 6.78
CA THR A 493 25.43 40.20 6.93
C THR A 493 25.89 39.38 5.73
N GLN A 494 27.15 39.55 5.31
CA GLN A 494 27.62 38.94 4.08
C GLN A 494 27.86 37.44 4.23
N MET A 495 27.06 36.63 3.53
CA MET A 495 27.14 35.17 3.57
C MET A 495 28.38 34.69 2.83
N ALA A 496 29.40 34.24 3.57
CA ALA A 496 30.66 33.81 3.00
C ALA A 496 30.68 32.31 2.73
N PHE A 497 31.08 31.93 1.51
CA PHE A 497 31.34 30.56 1.10
C PHE A 497 32.72 30.49 0.44
N MET A 498 33.64 29.71 1.01
CA MET A 498 35.00 29.56 0.47
C MET A 498 35.34 28.10 0.22
N LEU A 499 35.79 27.81 -0.99
CA LEU A 499 36.40 26.54 -1.39
C LEU A 499 37.83 26.78 -1.85
N ARG A 500 38.78 26.07 -1.24
CA ARG A 500 40.18 26.06 -1.67
C ARG A 500 40.60 24.65 -2.11
N SER A 501 41.11 24.52 -3.34
CA SER A 501 41.67 23.28 -3.88
C SER A 501 40.71 22.09 -3.99
N ARG A 502 39.39 22.33 -3.97
CA ARG A 502 38.35 21.31 -4.19
C ARG A 502 37.98 21.20 -5.67
N THR A 503 37.54 20.01 -6.07
CA THR A 503 36.87 19.74 -7.34
C THR A 503 35.38 19.54 -7.09
N LEU A 504 34.54 20.38 -7.67
CA LEU A 504 33.10 20.15 -7.78
C LEU A 504 32.81 19.62 -9.18
N GLN A 505 32.29 18.41 -9.30
CA GLN A 505 32.06 17.75 -10.59
C GLN A 505 30.73 17.01 -10.66
N SER A 506 30.26 16.72 -11.87
CA SER A 506 29.18 15.76 -12.07
C SER A 506 29.62 14.37 -11.58
N ALA A 507 28.77 13.72 -10.79
CA ALA A 507 29.03 12.36 -10.30
C ALA A 507 29.08 11.29 -11.39
N ALA A 508 28.62 11.58 -12.60
CA ALA A 508 28.79 10.67 -13.75
C ALA A 508 30.24 10.63 -14.30
N ARG A 509 31.21 11.22 -13.60
CA ARG A 509 32.65 10.88 -13.70
C ARG A 509 33.02 9.60 -12.96
N LEU A 510 32.18 9.15 -12.01
CA LEU A 510 32.38 7.90 -11.27
C LEU A 510 31.79 6.70 -12.03
N PRO A 511 32.33 5.48 -11.84
CA PRO A 511 31.86 4.27 -12.53
C PRO A 511 30.52 3.70 -12.01
N ILE A 512 29.71 4.49 -11.29
CA ILE A 512 28.52 4.10 -10.51
C ILE A 512 27.24 3.90 -11.35
N GLY A 513 27.37 3.41 -12.59
CA GLY A 513 26.24 3.00 -13.44
C GLY A 513 25.28 4.10 -13.95
N GLY A 514 25.44 5.35 -13.52
CA GLY A 514 24.61 6.49 -13.91
C GLY A 514 24.79 6.92 -15.38
N GLY A 515 23.68 7.38 -15.98
CA GLY A 515 23.73 8.15 -17.23
C GLY A 515 24.19 9.60 -16.98
N CYS A 516 23.72 10.55 -17.78
CA CYS A 516 24.06 11.96 -17.55
C CYS A 516 23.57 12.48 -16.16
N CYS A 517 24.53 12.88 -15.31
CA CYS A 517 24.31 13.50 -13.99
C CYS A 517 24.70 15.00 -13.95
N ARG A 518 24.36 15.82 -14.96
CA ARG A 518 24.71 17.26 -14.93
C ARG A 518 24.03 17.92 -13.73
N TRP A 519 24.83 18.57 -12.88
CA TRP A 519 24.37 19.32 -11.71
C TRP A 519 24.16 20.79 -12.07
N LYS A 520 23.42 21.55 -11.25
CA LYS A 520 23.08 22.94 -11.59
C LYS A 520 24.27 23.88 -11.44
N GLY A 521 24.98 23.80 -10.32
CA GLY A 521 26.06 24.71 -10.00
C GLY A 521 26.02 25.31 -8.60
N ILE A 522 26.82 26.38 -8.42
CA ILE A 522 26.73 27.26 -7.25
C ILE A 522 25.76 28.40 -7.56
N ARG A 523 24.62 28.47 -6.87
CA ARG A 523 23.68 29.59 -6.94
C ARG A 523 23.89 30.57 -5.79
N SER A 524 23.96 31.86 -6.11
CA SER A 524 24.04 32.97 -5.16
C SER A 524 22.75 33.77 -5.17
N GLN A 525 22.25 34.15 -3.99
CA GLN A 525 21.13 35.08 -3.82
C GLN A 525 21.39 36.01 -2.63
N GLY A 526 21.04 37.30 -2.78
CA GLY A 526 21.28 38.31 -1.74
C GLY A 526 22.76 38.67 -1.57
N LEU A 527 23.16 39.04 -0.35
CA LEU A 527 24.50 39.54 -0.04
C LEU A 527 25.47 38.38 0.25
N THR A 528 26.14 37.88 -0.79
CA THR A 528 27.08 36.77 -0.67
C THR A 528 28.55 37.19 -0.87
N ARG A 529 29.47 36.33 -0.44
CA ARG A 529 30.89 36.36 -0.79
C ARG A 529 31.35 34.95 -1.14
N ILE A 530 31.49 34.67 -2.42
CA ILE A 530 31.98 33.38 -2.92
C ILE A 530 33.48 33.51 -3.19
N LEU A 531 34.28 32.58 -2.67
CA LEU A 531 35.72 32.51 -2.90
C LEU A 531 36.09 31.11 -3.44
N LEU A 532 36.55 31.04 -4.69
CA LEU A 532 36.90 29.80 -5.41
C LEU A 532 38.37 29.84 -5.81
N ILE A 533 39.22 29.04 -5.17
CA ILE A 533 40.67 29.25 -5.21
C ILE A 533 41.39 27.92 -5.44
N TYR A 534 42.30 27.84 -6.42
CA TYR A 534 43.09 26.62 -6.73
C TYR A 534 42.25 25.36 -7.03
N GLY A 535 40.95 25.48 -7.30
CA GLY A 535 40.03 24.35 -7.45
C GLY A 535 39.45 24.24 -8.86
N LYS A 536 38.44 23.37 -9.00
CA LYS A 536 37.71 23.15 -10.26
C LYS A 536 36.21 23.14 -10.02
N ASN A 537 35.44 23.80 -10.89
CA ASN A 537 33.99 23.62 -11.00
C ASN A 537 33.69 23.12 -12.40
N MET A 538 33.12 21.92 -12.51
CA MET A 538 32.97 21.27 -13.82
C MET A 538 31.70 20.46 -14.01
N ASP A 539 31.34 20.32 -15.28
CA ASP A 539 30.16 19.55 -15.73
C ASP A 539 28.85 20.01 -15.08
N ALA A 540 28.68 21.33 -14.88
CA ALA A 540 27.47 21.97 -14.36
C ALA A 540 26.67 22.72 -15.43
N ASP A 541 25.41 23.09 -15.17
CA ASP A 541 24.71 24.08 -16.01
C ASP A 541 25.40 25.44 -15.93
N TYR A 542 25.77 25.86 -14.71
CA TYR A 542 26.56 27.05 -14.46
C TYR A 542 27.61 26.76 -13.40
N ALA A 543 28.86 27.21 -13.57
CA ALA A 543 29.83 27.04 -12.50
C ALA A 543 29.52 27.96 -11.30
N VAL A 544 29.06 29.19 -11.58
CA VAL A 544 28.46 30.13 -10.62
C VAL A 544 27.31 30.92 -11.27
N ARG A 545 26.15 31.01 -10.61
CA ARG A 545 25.03 31.87 -11.04
C ARG A 545 24.59 32.83 -9.94
N TYR A 546 24.48 34.11 -10.29
CA TYR A 546 23.87 35.14 -9.48
C TYR A 546 22.42 35.33 -9.92
N ALA A 547 21.50 34.84 -9.10
CA ALA A 547 20.06 34.92 -9.36
C ALA A 547 19.54 36.36 -9.18
N THR A 548 18.40 36.67 -9.80
CA THR A 548 17.74 37.98 -9.64
C THR A 548 17.42 38.26 -8.16
N PRO A 549 17.79 39.44 -7.64
CA PRO A 549 17.53 39.80 -6.25
C PRO A 549 16.03 39.90 -5.95
N THR A 550 15.63 39.39 -4.79
CA THR A 550 14.25 39.47 -4.29
C THR A 550 13.88 40.85 -3.74
N GLU A 551 14.88 41.67 -3.39
CA GLU A 551 14.70 43.05 -2.92
C GLU A 551 15.70 43.97 -3.64
N ILE A 552 15.23 45.08 -4.24
CA ILE A 552 16.05 46.00 -5.04
C ILE A 552 16.09 47.40 -4.39
N VAL A 553 16.71 47.52 -3.21
CA VAL A 553 17.09 48.84 -2.65
C VAL A 553 18.39 48.78 -1.83
N GLY A 554 19.44 49.46 -2.29
CA GLY A 554 20.41 50.17 -1.42
C GLY A 554 21.39 49.40 -0.54
N ALA A 555 21.54 48.08 -0.66
CA ALA A 555 22.48 47.26 0.13
C ALA A 555 23.64 46.69 -0.72
N PRO A 556 24.73 46.13 -0.13
CA PRO A 556 25.94 45.83 -0.89
C PRO A 556 25.75 44.71 -1.92
N TYR A 557 26.61 44.71 -2.94
CA TYR A 557 26.58 43.73 -4.01
C TYR A 557 27.31 42.43 -3.61
N PRO A 558 26.88 41.26 -4.10
CA PRO A 558 27.62 40.02 -3.92
C PRO A 558 29.03 40.15 -4.51
N VAL A 559 29.97 39.44 -3.88
CA VAL A 559 31.39 39.46 -4.25
C VAL A 559 31.81 38.08 -4.75
N LEU A 560 32.56 38.05 -5.86
CA LEU A 560 33.30 36.89 -6.30
C LEU A 560 34.81 37.15 -6.12
N THR A 561 35.48 36.22 -5.45
CA THR A 561 36.93 36.07 -5.49
C THR A 561 37.24 34.77 -6.22
N SER A 562 38.05 34.80 -7.27
CA SER A 562 38.43 33.57 -7.96
C SER A 562 39.79 33.66 -8.63
N TYR A 563 40.71 32.79 -8.26
CA TYR A 563 42.05 32.78 -8.84
C TYR A 563 42.73 31.41 -8.80
N TYR A 564 43.52 31.11 -9.85
CA TYR A 564 44.04 29.76 -10.13
C TYR A 564 42.93 28.69 -10.16
N HIS A 565 41.72 29.07 -10.57
CA HIS A 565 40.54 28.21 -10.56
C HIS A 565 40.11 27.85 -11.98
N GLU A 566 39.63 26.63 -12.16
CA GLU A 566 39.23 26.07 -13.45
C GLU A 566 37.70 25.91 -13.54
N TYR A 567 37.13 26.35 -14.66
CA TYR A 567 35.70 26.31 -14.96
C TYR A 567 35.50 25.48 -16.24
N LEU A 568 35.30 24.18 -16.09
CA LEU A 568 35.44 23.20 -17.18
C LEU A 568 34.11 22.56 -17.60
N ASN A 569 33.83 22.45 -18.90
CA ASN A 569 32.65 21.77 -19.47
C ASN A 569 31.29 22.24 -18.89
N ASN A 570 31.16 23.53 -18.54
CA ASN A 570 29.90 24.11 -18.04
C ASN A 570 29.13 24.77 -19.20
N TYR A 571 27.78 24.81 -19.18
CA TYR A 571 27.06 25.62 -20.18
C TYR A 571 27.36 27.12 -20.02
N TYR A 572 27.57 27.55 -18.77
CA TYR A 572 28.06 28.88 -18.43
C TYR A 572 29.15 28.78 -17.35
N ALA A 573 30.27 29.51 -17.45
CA ALA A 573 31.19 29.58 -16.33
C ALA A 573 30.61 30.51 -15.24
N ILE A 574 30.22 31.74 -15.61
CA ILE A 574 29.63 32.72 -14.69
C ILE A 574 28.40 33.35 -15.34
N LYS A 575 27.25 33.25 -14.67
CA LYS A 575 25.98 33.84 -15.12
C LYS A 575 25.42 34.83 -14.08
N SER A 576 24.85 35.94 -14.53
CA SER A 576 24.14 36.89 -13.66
C SER A 576 22.89 37.48 -14.30
N GLU A 577 21.81 37.49 -13.54
CA GLU A 577 20.48 37.94 -13.98
C GLU A 577 20.04 39.12 -13.12
N ARG A 578 20.15 40.34 -13.64
CA ARG A 578 19.78 41.62 -12.99
C ARG A 578 20.57 41.96 -11.72
N GLN A 579 21.65 41.24 -11.43
CA GLN A 579 22.47 41.40 -10.23
C GLN A 579 23.87 41.95 -10.59
N LYS A 580 24.25 43.09 -10.00
CA LYS A 580 25.66 43.53 -10.06
C LYS A 580 26.50 42.59 -9.18
N VAL A 581 27.66 42.18 -9.67
CA VAL A 581 28.66 41.40 -8.94
C VAL A 581 29.95 42.22 -8.84
N THR A 582 30.63 42.13 -7.70
CA THR A 582 31.95 42.75 -7.48
C THR A 582 33.02 41.69 -7.59
N PHE A 583 33.93 41.83 -8.55
CA PHE A 583 35.07 40.92 -8.72
C PHE A 583 36.28 41.40 -7.92
N THR A 584 36.98 40.49 -7.27
CA THR A 584 38.17 40.79 -6.45
C THR A 584 39.19 39.67 -6.60
N GLY A 585 40.48 39.98 -6.82
CA GLY A 585 41.50 38.94 -7.04
C GLY A 585 41.09 37.94 -8.13
N PHE A 586 40.73 38.46 -9.32
CA PHE A 586 40.13 37.70 -10.41
C PHE A 586 41.13 37.54 -11.56
N HIS A 587 41.99 36.53 -11.45
CA HIS A 587 43.16 36.33 -12.33
C HIS A 587 43.58 34.86 -12.38
N HIS A 588 44.37 34.47 -13.39
CA HIS A 588 44.87 33.10 -13.52
C HIS A 588 43.74 32.05 -13.62
N LEU A 589 42.66 32.39 -14.34
CA LEU A 589 41.49 31.54 -14.50
C LEU A 589 41.50 30.81 -15.84
N THR A 590 41.05 29.56 -15.86
CA THR A 590 40.78 28.81 -17.09
C THR A 590 39.29 28.55 -17.19
N MET A 591 38.64 29.14 -18.20
CA MET A 591 37.26 28.83 -18.57
C MET A 591 37.30 28.03 -19.88
N ASP A 592 36.97 26.75 -19.81
CA ASP A 592 37.06 25.83 -20.95
C ASP A 592 35.74 25.09 -21.14
N GLY A 593 35.04 25.33 -22.24
CA GLY A 593 33.77 24.68 -22.54
C GLY A 593 33.89 23.30 -23.19
N ALA A 594 35.12 22.81 -23.46
CA ALA A 594 35.30 21.48 -24.03
C ALA A 594 34.96 20.37 -23.01
N PRO A 595 34.55 19.18 -23.47
CA PRO A 595 34.51 18.00 -22.61
C PRO A 595 35.94 17.61 -22.19
N HIS A 596 36.24 17.65 -20.90
CA HIS A 596 37.53 17.23 -20.37
C HIS A 596 37.53 15.72 -20.11
N GLU A 597 38.53 15.05 -20.72
CA GLU A 597 38.80 13.60 -20.67
C GLU A 597 37.74 12.73 -21.36
N THR A 598 36.49 12.82 -20.92
CA THR A 598 35.35 12.05 -21.41
C THR A 598 34.10 12.92 -21.54
N LEU A 599 33.21 12.54 -22.46
CA LEU A 599 31.93 13.21 -22.64
C LEU A 599 30.84 12.57 -21.76
N ILE A 600 30.32 13.33 -20.81
CA ILE A 600 29.36 12.84 -19.80
C ILE A 600 27.89 13.10 -20.19
N CYS A 601 27.60 14.33 -20.62
CA CYS A 601 26.22 14.86 -20.65
C CYS A 601 25.82 15.56 -21.97
N GLY A 602 26.55 15.29 -23.06
CA GLY A 602 26.48 16.10 -24.27
C GLY A 602 27.33 17.37 -24.17
N CYS A 603 27.73 17.89 -25.33
CA CYS A 603 28.56 19.09 -25.47
C CYS A 603 27.69 20.26 -25.94
N ASP A 604 27.33 21.13 -25.01
CA ASP A 604 27.00 22.52 -25.29
C ASP A 604 27.85 23.35 -24.32
N ALA A 605 28.21 24.57 -24.71
CA ALA A 605 29.03 25.47 -23.92
C ALA A 605 28.74 26.88 -24.41
N VAL A 606 27.65 27.44 -23.89
CA VAL A 606 26.97 28.62 -24.43
C VAL A 606 27.88 29.85 -24.28
N ASN A 607 27.93 30.45 -23.09
CA ASN A 607 28.65 31.70 -22.85
C ASN A 607 29.53 31.57 -21.62
N ALA A 608 30.83 31.86 -21.71
CA ALA A 608 31.70 31.75 -20.54
C ALA A 608 31.26 32.74 -19.44
N ILE A 609 31.02 34.01 -19.80
CA ILE A 609 30.53 35.04 -18.87
C ILE A 609 29.27 35.70 -19.45
N ASP A 610 28.12 35.51 -18.79
CA ASP A 610 26.80 35.98 -19.24
C ASP A 610 26.13 36.89 -18.20
N PHE A 611 25.92 38.17 -18.51
CA PHE A 611 25.38 39.18 -17.60
C PHE A 611 24.25 39.98 -18.26
N ARG A 612 23.01 39.85 -17.75
CA ARG A 612 21.82 40.45 -18.37
C ARG A 612 21.04 41.34 -17.41
N GLY A 613 20.73 42.57 -17.84
CA GLY A 613 19.80 43.48 -17.17
C GLY A 613 20.30 44.10 -15.87
N VAL A 614 21.62 44.24 -15.69
CA VAL A 614 22.20 44.88 -14.48
C VAL A 614 22.01 46.41 -14.55
N PRO A 615 21.31 47.04 -13.58
CA PRO A 615 20.92 48.45 -13.71
C PRO A 615 22.07 49.44 -13.93
N SER A 616 21.98 50.24 -14.99
CA SER A 616 22.83 51.43 -15.20
C SER A 616 22.62 52.43 -14.05
N PRO A 617 23.67 53.13 -13.56
CA PRO A 617 25.02 53.27 -14.12
C PRO A 617 26.06 52.27 -13.57
N LEU A 618 25.65 51.10 -13.08
CA LEU A 618 26.57 50.15 -12.47
C LEU A 618 27.46 49.49 -13.54
N SER A 619 28.76 49.75 -13.49
CA SER A 619 29.77 49.02 -14.26
C SER A 619 30.18 47.73 -13.56
N ILE A 620 30.33 46.66 -14.34
CA ILE A 620 30.94 45.39 -13.95
C ILE A 620 32.43 45.51 -14.23
N ASP A 621 33.23 45.65 -13.17
CA ASP A 621 34.68 45.81 -13.26
C ASP A 621 35.38 44.46 -13.06
N ILE A 622 35.98 43.92 -14.13
CA ILE A 622 36.80 42.70 -14.15
C ILE A 622 38.24 43.11 -14.51
N VAL A 623 38.98 43.58 -13.50
CA VAL A 623 40.35 44.11 -13.67
C VAL A 623 41.31 43.35 -12.75
N PRO A 624 42.33 42.66 -13.28
CA PRO A 624 43.37 42.03 -12.48
C PRO A 624 44.14 43.04 -11.61
N SER A 625 44.63 42.60 -10.45
CA SER A 625 45.43 43.44 -9.55
C SER A 625 46.86 43.74 -10.05
N THR A 626 47.31 43.05 -11.10
CA THR A 626 48.66 43.16 -11.68
C THR A 626 48.57 43.11 -13.21
N PHE A 627 49.20 44.07 -13.90
CA PHE A 627 49.01 44.34 -15.34
C PHE A 627 50.07 43.68 -16.25
N THR A 628 50.48 42.43 -15.97
CA THR A 628 51.72 41.86 -16.57
C THR A 628 51.55 40.63 -17.46
N ASP A 629 50.36 40.04 -17.55
CA ASP A 629 50.06 38.87 -18.39
C ASP A 629 48.57 38.74 -18.75
N TYR A 630 48.26 37.99 -19.81
CA TYR A 630 46.90 37.52 -20.12
C TYR A 630 46.51 36.42 -19.13
N SER A 631 46.30 36.79 -17.87
CA SER A 631 46.15 35.82 -16.79
C SER A 631 44.88 34.96 -16.92
N ASN A 632 43.82 35.45 -17.56
CA ASN A 632 42.58 34.71 -17.71
C ASN A 632 42.44 34.15 -19.13
N VAL A 633 42.08 32.87 -19.26
CA VAL A 633 41.87 32.20 -20.54
C VAL A 633 40.41 31.77 -20.66
N ILE A 634 39.76 32.12 -21.76
CA ILE A 634 38.45 31.59 -22.17
C ILE A 634 38.62 30.82 -23.47
N ARG A 635 38.12 29.59 -23.55
CA ARG A 635 38.09 28.81 -24.79
C ARG A 635 36.97 27.79 -24.88
N ASN A 636 36.70 27.31 -26.09
CA ASN A 636 35.71 26.28 -26.36
C ASN A 636 34.28 26.60 -25.86
N TYR A 637 33.91 27.89 -25.80
CA TYR A 637 32.51 28.32 -25.67
C TYR A 637 32.00 28.83 -27.03
N GLU A 638 30.69 29.08 -27.15
CA GLU A 638 30.15 29.81 -28.30
C GLU A 638 30.47 31.30 -28.21
N GLN A 639 30.32 31.90 -27.03
CA GLN A 639 30.74 33.28 -26.78
C GLN A 639 31.66 33.39 -25.56
N GLY A 640 32.60 34.34 -25.61
CA GLY A 640 33.42 34.67 -24.45
C GLY A 640 32.62 35.44 -23.39
N PHE A 641 32.09 36.58 -23.79
CA PHE A 641 31.27 37.47 -22.94
C PHE A 641 29.94 37.76 -23.63
N HIS A 642 28.82 37.65 -22.91
CA HIS A 642 27.49 38.04 -23.36
C HIS A 642 26.86 39.05 -22.38
N PHE A 643 26.66 40.29 -22.81
CA PHE A 643 26.32 41.42 -21.92
C PHE A 643 25.10 42.17 -22.46
N GLU A 644 23.98 42.15 -21.73
CA GLU A 644 22.76 42.85 -22.12
C GLU A 644 22.38 43.94 -21.11
N ASN A 645 22.15 45.17 -21.56
CA ASN A 645 21.66 46.30 -20.76
C ASN A 645 22.49 46.58 -19.50
N THR A 646 23.80 46.70 -19.63
CA THR A 646 24.74 46.91 -18.52
C THR A 646 25.98 47.69 -19.00
N SER A 647 26.91 48.02 -18.12
CA SER A 647 28.23 48.55 -18.49
C SER A 647 29.31 47.56 -18.08
N LEU A 648 30.33 47.37 -18.92
CA LEU A 648 31.43 46.42 -18.69
C LEU A 648 32.77 47.14 -18.76
N LYS A 649 33.65 46.79 -17.83
CA LYS A 649 35.05 47.20 -17.78
C LYS A 649 35.91 45.96 -17.57
N VAL A 650 36.59 45.47 -18.61
CA VAL A 650 37.28 44.16 -18.58
C VAL A 650 38.71 44.25 -19.09
N ARG A 651 39.63 43.53 -18.43
CA ARG A 651 41.05 43.48 -18.80
C ARG A 651 41.70 42.12 -18.59
N GLY A 652 42.73 41.82 -19.38
CA GLY A 652 43.65 40.71 -19.12
C GLY A 652 43.10 39.32 -19.46
N PHE A 653 42.40 39.21 -20.59
CA PHE A 653 41.86 37.93 -21.09
C PHE A 653 42.48 37.53 -22.43
N GLU A 654 42.83 36.26 -22.55
CA GLU A 654 42.98 35.55 -23.81
C GLU A 654 41.69 34.77 -24.08
N ILE A 655 40.91 35.18 -25.08
CA ILE A 655 39.75 34.44 -25.58
C ILE A 655 40.18 33.75 -26.86
N ARG A 656 40.16 32.42 -26.90
CA ARG A 656 40.54 31.68 -28.11
C ARG A 656 39.66 30.48 -28.39
N ASP A 657 39.82 29.86 -29.56
CA ASP A 657 39.23 28.56 -29.84
C ASP A 657 37.69 28.49 -29.70
N LEU A 658 36.95 29.61 -29.80
CA LEU A 658 35.49 29.60 -29.67
C LEU A 658 34.89 28.66 -30.73
N LYS A 659 33.89 27.86 -30.35
CA LYS A 659 33.26 26.84 -31.21
C LYS A 659 31.81 27.24 -31.51
N ASN A 660 31.06 26.34 -32.15
CA ASN A 660 29.63 26.49 -32.38
C ASN A 660 29.02 25.12 -32.08
N TYR A 661 28.34 24.99 -30.93
CA TYR A 661 27.85 23.71 -30.47
C TYR A 661 26.51 23.37 -31.15
N GLN A 662 25.93 22.24 -30.79
CA GLN A 662 24.54 21.94 -31.12
C GLN A 662 23.71 22.21 -29.88
N PRO A 663 22.64 23.03 -29.95
CA PRO A 663 21.85 23.38 -28.78
C PRO A 663 21.32 22.16 -28.03
N VAL A 664 21.58 22.09 -26.73
CA VAL A 664 20.98 21.06 -25.87
C VAL A 664 19.57 21.48 -25.45
N LEU A 665 18.62 20.55 -25.57
CA LEU A 665 17.21 20.80 -25.24
C LEU A 665 17.05 21.22 -23.77
N GLY A 666 16.34 22.32 -23.53
CA GLY A 666 16.09 22.86 -22.19
C GLY A 666 17.16 23.84 -21.70
N VAL A 667 18.33 23.89 -22.34
CA VAL A 667 19.36 24.90 -22.07
C VAL A 667 19.04 26.16 -22.88
N PRO A 668 18.92 27.35 -22.26
CA PRO A 668 18.87 28.59 -23.01
C PRO A 668 20.19 28.76 -23.79
N ASN A 669 20.11 28.87 -25.11
CA ASN A 669 21.28 29.02 -25.98
C ASN A 669 21.14 30.31 -26.82
N ASN A 670 22.24 30.77 -27.41
CA ASN A 670 22.33 31.92 -28.31
C ASN A 670 21.49 31.72 -29.58
N LEU A 671 21.21 32.80 -30.32
CA LEU A 671 20.46 32.66 -31.57
C LEU A 671 21.31 31.95 -32.64
N PRO A 672 20.69 31.23 -33.60
CA PRO A 672 21.41 30.59 -34.68
C PRO A 672 22.31 31.57 -35.45
N GLY A 673 23.62 31.29 -35.46
CA GLY A 673 24.62 32.15 -36.09
C GLY A 673 25.35 33.11 -35.14
N GLU A 674 25.05 33.10 -33.82
CA GLU A 674 25.69 34.00 -32.85
C GLU A 674 26.85 33.38 -32.04
N ALA A 675 27.32 32.19 -32.41
CA ALA A 675 28.56 31.62 -31.87
C ALA A 675 29.83 32.16 -32.56
N GLY A 676 31.00 32.04 -31.95
CA GLY A 676 32.27 32.58 -32.44
C GLY A 676 32.46 34.07 -32.15
N ILE A 677 31.86 34.58 -31.07
CA ILE A 677 31.87 35.99 -30.68
C ILE A 677 32.68 36.18 -29.39
N GLY A 678 33.70 37.03 -29.41
CA GLY A 678 34.55 37.28 -28.24
C GLY A 678 33.79 38.02 -27.13
N ILE A 679 33.20 39.17 -27.47
CA ILE A 679 32.30 39.95 -26.63
C ILE A 679 31.06 40.30 -27.45
N ASP A 680 29.88 39.85 -27.00
CA ASP A 680 28.56 40.23 -27.52
C ASP A 680 27.91 41.21 -26.54
N PHE A 681 27.95 42.49 -26.86
CA PHE A 681 27.42 43.57 -26.04
C PHE A 681 26.17 44.17 -26.69
N ARG A 682 25.06 44.22 -25.94
CA ARG A 682 23.74 44.65 -26.43
C ARG A 682 23.09 45.64 -25.50
N GLN A 683 22.72 46.81 -26.02
CA GLN A 683 22.06 47.86 -25.25
C GLN A 683 20.67 48.17 -25.82
N PHE A 684 19.62 47.72 -25.12
CA PHE A 684 18.23 47.89 -25.54
C PHE A 684 17.51 49.09 -24.89
N SER A 685 17.71 49.35 -23.59
CA SER A 685 16.86 50.29 -22.82
C SER A 685 17.50 51.22 -21.79
N ALA A 686 18.81 51.13 -21.51
CA ALA A 686 19.48 51.98 -20.53
C ALA A 686 19.84 53.36 -21.13
N PRO A 687 19.75 54.46 -20.34
CA PRO A 687 20.02 55.80 -20.85
C PRO A 687 21.51 56.05 -21.14
N VAL A 688 22.40 55.42 -20.36
CA VAL A 688 23.85 55.46 -20.52
C VAL A 688 24.44 54.07 -20.29
N SER A 689 25.41 53.67 -21.10
CA SER A 689 26.19 52.44 -20.97
C SER A 689 27.64 52.66 -21.41
N ALA A 690 28.55 51.75 -21.05
CA ALA A 690 29.96 51.82 -21.47
C ALA A 690 30.59 50.43 -21.60
N LEU A 691 31.51 50.30 -22.56
CA LEU A 691 32.36 49.13 -22.78
C LEU A 691 33.84 49.60 -22.76
N ASP A 692 34.54 49.32 -21.65
CA ASP A 692 35.96 49.68 -21.41
C ASP A 692 36.83 48.41 -21.49
N LEU A 693 37.61 48.29 -22.57
CA LEU A 693 38.41 47.14 -22.96
C LEU A 693 39.91 47.49 -22.96
N ASP A 694 40.75 46.62 -22.42
CA ASP A 694 42.21 46.80 -22.44
C ASP A 694 42.93 45.47 -22.15
N TYR A 695 44.13 45.24 -22.68
CA TYR A 695 44.85 43.96 -22.57
C TYR A 695 43.99 42.73 -22.92
N MET A 696 43.33 42.75 -24.08
CA MET A 696 42.48 41.64 -24.56
C MET A 696 43.10 40.97 -25.80
N HIS A 697 43.18 39.65 -25.83
CA HIS A 697 43.62 38.86 -26.99
C HIS A 697 42.48 37.96 -27.47
N PHE A 698 42.21 37.95 -28.77
CA PHE A 698 41.15 37.16 -29.39
C PHE A 698 41.75 36.32 -30.53
N SER A 699 41.67 34.98 -30.46
CA SER A 699 42.20 34.13 -31.53
C SER A 699 41.41 32.89 -31.93
N ASP A 700 41.58 32.43 -33.17
CA ASP A 700 41.19 31.10 -33.63
C ASP A 700 39.69 30.74 -33.52
N PHE A 701 38.80 31.72 -33.70
CA PHE A 701 37.34 31.56 -33.54
C PHE A 701 36.68 30.80 -34.69
N ASN A 702 35.85 29.79 -34.40
CA ASN A 702 35.09 29.07 -35.42
C ASN A 702 34.28 30.02 -36.33
N GLY A 703 34.34 29.81 -37.65
CA GLY A 703 33.77 30.72 -38.64
C GLY A 703 34.72 31.85 -39.08
N GLN A 704 36.03 31.64 -38.95
CA GLN A 704 37.14 32.58 -39.25
C GLN A 704 37.00 33.39 -40.54
N ASP A 705 36.39 32.83 -41.59
CA ASP A 705 36.28 33.49 -42.91
C ASP A 705 34.87 34.03 -43.20
N SER A 706 33.98 34.08 -42.20
CA SER A 706 32.56 34.39 -42.40
C SER A 706 31.92 35.29 -41.35
N ARG A 707 31.94 34.89 -40.07
CA ARG A 707 31.05 35.50 -39.04
C ARG A 707 31.66 35.67 -37.65
N SER A 708 32.89 35.22 -37.42
CA SER A 708 33.50 35.37 -36.09
C SER A 708 34.05 36.78 -35.85
N VAL A 709 33.77 37.35 -34.68
CA VAL A 709 34.13 38.72 -34.35
C VAL A 709 34.66 38.84 -32.92
N ALA A 710 35.70 39.65 -32.72
CA ALA A 710 36.24 39.89 -31.37
C ALA A 710 35.28 40.71 -30.51
N VAL A 711 34.73 41.81 -31.02
CA VAL A 711 33.79 42.68 -30.30
C VAL A 711 32.57 42.98 -31.17
N LYS A 712 31.40 42.57 -30.74
CA LYS A 712 30.09 42.96 -31.28
C LYS A 712 29.43 43.92 -30.30
N ASP A 713 29.12 45.13 -30.73
CA ASP A 713 28.61 46.23 -29.90
C ASP A 713 27.36 46.86 -30.51
N PHE A 714 26.19 46.47 -30.00
CA PHE A 714 24.87 46.70 -30.59
C PHE A 714 24.00 47.61 -29.71
N ILE A 715 23.94 48.89 -30.06
CA ILE A 715 23.31 49.96 -29.27
C ILE A 715 21.98 50.39 -29.89
N TYR A 716 20.88 49.79 -29.46
CA TYR A 716 19.54 50.12 -29.97
C TYR A 716 19.00 51.45 -29.41
N SER A 717 19.35 51.81 -28.16
CA SER A 717 18.94 53.08 -27.55
C SER A 717 19.95 53.60 -26.51
N GLY A 718 19.85 54.88 -26.17
CA GLY A 718 20.68 55.52 -25.14
C GLY A 718 22.05 55.97 -25.66
N HIS A 719 22.90 56.44 -24.75
CA HIS A 719 24.27 56.86 -25.05
C HIS A 719 25.27 55.79 -24.60
N HIS A 720 26.07 55.27 -25.54
CA HIS A 720 27.14 54.32 -25.28
C HIS A 720 28.52 54.97 -25.38
N THR A 721 29.44 54.53 -24.52
CA THR A 721 30.86 54.91 -24.57
C THR A 721 31.72 53.67 -24.79
N LEU A 722 32.25 53.50 -26.00
CA LEU A 722 33.19 52.43 -26.34
C LEU A 722 34.64 52.93 -26.16
N THR A 723 35.40 52.31 -25.27
CA THR A 723 36.81 52.62 -25.03
C THR A 723 37.64 51.36 -25.17
N ALA A 724 38.51 51.32 -26.18
CA ALA A 724 39.54 50.31 -26.35
C ALA A 724 40.87 51.05 -26.54
N SER A 725 41.48 51.48 -25.43
CA SER A 725 42.70 52.28 -25.42
C SER A 725 43.68 51.74 -24.39
N ALA A 726 44.91 51.44 -24.82
CA ALA A 726 45.93 50.85 -23.97
C ALA A 726 46.26 51.75 -22.77
N ALA A 727 46.16 51.24 -21.54
CA ALA A 727 46.40 52.05 -20.33
C ALA A 727 47.88 52.43 -20.11
N VAL A 728 48.82 51.84 -20.86
CA VAL A 728 50.25 52.13 -20.79
C VAL A 728 50.85 52.21 -22.21
N PRO A 729 51.39 53.36 -22.65
CA PRO A 729 52.16 53.42 -23.89
C PRO A 729 53.52 52.72 -23.68
N PRO A 730 53.85 51.67 -24.44
CA PRO A 730 54.95 50.78 -24.08
C PRO A 730 56.33 51.34 -24.46
N ILE A 731 57.22 51.42 -23.47
CA ILE A 731 58.67 51.48 -23.72
C ILE A 731 59.14 50.06 -24.01
N ASN A 732 59.09 49.66 -25.30
CA ASN A 732 59.66 48.44 -25.92
C ASN A 732 58.82 47.15 -26.07
N THR A 733 57.56 47.08 -25.63
CA THR A 733 56.73 45.86 -25.74
C THR A 733 55.59 45.99 -26.75
N SER A 734 55.23 44.87 -27.40
CA SER A 734 54.09 44.72 -28.30
C SER A 734 52.76 44.61 -27.55
N ILE A 735 52.43 45.64 -26.77
CA ILE A 735 51.18 45.72 -26.00
C ILE A 735 50.16 46.55 -26.78
N SER A 736 49.00 45.95 -27.04
CA SER A 736 47.83 46.60 -27.61
C SER A 736 46.63 46.50 -26.65
N SER A 737 45.67 47.38 -26.80
CA SER A 737 44.40 47.34 -26.03
C SER A 737 43.59 46.09 -26.39
N ILE A 738 43.55 45.78 -27.68
CA ILE A 738 43.01 44.56 -28.25
C ILE A 738 44.04 44.02 -29.25
N ARG A 739 44.22 42.70 -29.27
CA ARG A 739 44.94 41.96 -30.31
C ARG A 739 44.03 40.89 -30.91
N THR A 740 43.99 40.75 -32.23
CA THR A 740 43.18 39.74 -32.93
C THR A 740 44.04 38.88 -33.86
N GLU A 741 43.79 37.56 -33.92
CA GLU A 741 44.51 36.62 -34.81
C GLU A 741 43.58 35.48 -35.28
N ASN A 742 43.45 35.22 -36.59
CA ASN A 742 42.58 34.16 -37.15
C ASN A 742 41.07 34.29 -36.80
N LEU A 743 40.42 35.40 -37.18
CA LEU A 743 38.96 35.63 -37.08
C LEU A 743 38.46 36.55 -38.20
N ALA A 744 37.14 36.60 -38.43
CA ALA A 744 36.56 37.27 -39.60
C ALA A 744 36.59 38.80 -39.51
N GLY A 745 36.38 39.36 -38.31
CA GLY A 745 36.43 40.79 -38.02
C GLY A 745 36.86 41.13 -36.59
N GLY A 746 37.40 42.32 -36.36
CA GLY A 746 37.73 42.83 -35.03
C GLY A 746 36.51 43.42 -34.33
N TYR A 747 35.79 44.33 -35.01
CA TYR A 747 34.62 45.01 -34.48
C TYR A 747 33.40 44.88 -35.40
N GLU A 748 32.23 44.61 -34.82
CA GLU A 748 30.90 44.74 -35.45
C GLU A 748 30.08 45.74 -34.64
N LEU A 749 29.83 46.92 -35.20
CA LEU A 749 29.19 48.05 -34.52
C LEU A 749 27.79 48.30 -35.09
N PHE A 750 26.79 48.47 -34.22
CA PHE A 750 25.44 48.84 -34.63
C PHE A 750 24.87 49.94 -33.74
N THR A 751 24.27 50.97 -34.34
CA THR A 751 23.36 51.89 -33.62
C THR A 751 21.96 51.88 -34.22
N GLY A 752 20.96 51.75 -33.35
CA GLY A 752 19.55 51.99 -33.67
C GLY A 752 19.24 53.49 -33.79
N VAL A 753 18.05 53.83 -34.28
CA VAL A 753 17.62 55.22 -34.53
C VAL A 753 17.66 56.14 -33.30
N THR A 754 17.62 55.58 -32.09
CA THR A 754 17.72 56.29 -30.80
C THR A 754 18.97 55.94 -29.99
N GLY A 755 19.85 55.09 -30.52
CA GLY A 755 21.15 54.77 -29.92
C GLY A 755 22.22 55.74 -30.40
N ARG A 756 23.19 56.06 -29.55
CA ARG A 756 24.35 56.88 -29.90
C ARG A 756 25.61 56.21 -29.37
N ILE A 757 26.68 56.18 -30.15
CA ILE A 757 27.99 55.70 -29.71
C ILE A 757 29.02 56.82 -29.76
N SER A 758 29.83 56.90 -28.71
CA SER A 758 30.99 57.78 -28.61
C SER A 758 32.21 57.01 -28.12
N GLY A 759 33.41 57.48 -28.40
CA GLY A 759 34.60 57.01 -27.71
C GLY A 759 35.85 56.84 -28.59
N ASN A 760 36.70 55.89 -28.20
CA ASN A 760 38.11 55.86 -28.59
C ASN A 760 38.57 54.41 -28.81
N ILE A 761 39.08 54.11 -30.00
CA ILE A 761 39.78 52.86 -30.33
C ILE A 761 41.22 53.23 -30.68
N LYS A 762 42.18 52.91 -29.80
CA LYS A 762 43.56 53.40 -29.86
C LYS A 762 44.55 52.29 -29.57
N GLN A 763 45.60 52.18 -30.38
CA GLN A 763 46.66 51.18 -30.17
C GLN A 763 46.10 49.75 -30.10
N ASN A 764 45.31 49.38 -31.11
CA ASN A 764 44.74 48.04 -31.29
C ASN A 764 45.52 47.32 -32.42
N ASP A 765 45.81 46.03 -32.25
CA ASP A 765 46.50 45.19 -33.23
C ASP A 765 45.45 44.27 -33.89
N ILE A 766 44.85 44.74 -34.98
CA ILE A 766 43.71 44.08 -35.64
C ILE A 766 44.20 43.30 -36.87
N ALA A 767 44.53 42.01 -36.69
CA ALA A 767 44.71 41.07 -37.80
C ALA A 767 43.48 40.15 -37.92
N THR A 768 42.90 40.09 -39.13
CA THR A 768 41.66 39.37 -39.44
C THR A 768 41.74 38.72 -40.82
N ASN A 769 41.04 37.61 -41.04
CA ASN A 769 40.99 36.93 -42.33
C ASN A 769 40.15 37.69 -43.39
N GLY A 770 39.31 38.64 -42.95
CA GLY A 770 38.49 39.48 -43.84
C GLY A 770 37.26 38.73 -44.36
N GLY A 771 36.29 38.49 -43.48
CA GLY A 771 34.98 37.95 -43.89
C GLY A 771 34.21 38.90 -44.81
N PRO A 772 33.11 38.43 -45.45
CA PRO A 772 32.39 39.18 -46.49
C PRO A 772 31.90 40.57 -46.04
N ASP A 773 31.59 40.72 -44.74
CA ASP A 773 31.04 41.95 -44.17
C ASP A 773 32.11 42.83 -43.46
N TYR A 774 33.33 42.31 -43.22
CA TYR A 774 34.24 42.84 -42.20
C TYR A 774 35.42 43.69 -42.70
N GLY A 775 35.74 43.67 -43.99
CA GLY A 775 36.68 44.60 -44.63
C GLY A 775 38.04 44.74 -43.91
N PHE A 776 38.33 45.94 -43.38
CA PHE A 776 39.55 46.24 -42.60
C PHE A 776 39.46 45.79 -41.12
N GLY A 777 38.67 44.75 -40.82
CA GLY A 777 38.42 44.28 -39.46
C GLY A 777 37.42 45.13 -38.66
N ILE A 778 36.73 46.10 -39.27
CA ILE A 778 35.67 46.89 -38.63
C ILE A 778 34.46 46.98 -39.57
N HIS A 779 33.32 46.45 -39.12
CA HIS A 779 32.01 46.59 -39.76
C HIS A 779 31.12 47.52 -38.89
N GLY A 780 30.29 48.35 -39.52
CA GLY A 780 29.51 49.36 -38.79
C GLY A 780 28.24 49.81 -39.50
N THR A 781 27.10 49.76 -38.82
CA THR A 781 25.81 50.31 -39.27
C THR A 781 25.27 51.34 -38.26
N PHE A 782 25.23 52.61 -38.65
CA PHE A 782 24.83 53.71 -37.77
C PHE A 782 23.52 54.35 -38.24
N ASN A 783 22.39 54.09 -37.56
CA ASN A 783 21.07 54.59 -37.95
C ASN A 783 20.68 55.92 -37.27
N SER A 784 21.63 56.56 -36.59
CA SER A 784 21.43 57.77 -35.80
C SER A 784 22.46 58.86 -36.14
N ALA A 785 22.16 60.09 -35.74
CA ALA A 785 23.11 61.21 -35.79
C ALA A 785 23.93 61.31 -34.50
N GLU A 786 25.03 62.08 -34.55
CA GLU A 786 25.90 62.37 -33.40
C GLU A 786 26.63 61.13 -32.83
N ASN A 787 27.07 60.23 -33.72
CA ASN A 787 28.01 59.15 -33.39
C ASN A 787 29.45 59.64 -33.61
N GLU A 788 30.34 59.47 -32.63
CA GLU A 788 31.72 60.01 -32.66
C GLU A 788 32.74 58.97 -32.14
N LEU A 789 33.40 58.27 -33.06
CA LEU A 789 34.45 57.29 -32.74
C LEU A 789 35.81 57.80 -33.25
N GLU A 790 36.72 58.07 -32.31
CA GLU A 790 38.12 58.37 -32.64
C GLU A 790 38.92 57.06 -32.73
N VAL A 791 39.13 56.57 -33.96
CA VAL A 791 40.02 55.45 -34.26
C VAL A 791 41.42 55.97 -34.57
N LYS A 792 42.42 55.58 -33.78
CA LYS A 792 43.85 55.90 -34.00
C LYS A 792 44.70 54.63 -34.00
N ASP A 793 45.43 54.45 -35.10
CA ASP A 793 46.60 53.58 -35.13
C ASP A 793 47.74 54.18 -34.27
N ASN A 794 48.80 53.41 -34.04
CA ASN A 794 49.96 53.79 -33.21
C ASN A 794 50.71 55.04 -33.69
#